data_AF-A0A7Y2TAL0-F1
#
_entry.id   AF-A0A7Y2TAL0-F1
#
_cell.length_a   1.000
_cell.length_b   1.000
_cell.length_c   1.000
_cell.angle_alpha   90.00
_cell.angle_beta   90.00
_cell.angle_gamma   90.00
#
_symmetry.space_group_name_H-M   'P 1'
#
loop_
_entity.id
_entity.type
_entity.pdbx_description
1 polymer ?
#
loop_
_entity_poly.entity_id
_entity_poly.type
_entity_poly.pdbx_seq_one_letter_code
_entity_poly.pdbx_strand_id
1 'polypeptide(L)'
;MKIGEIKMNRVQNTKIILWLITGFAAAVGLNRFIFGLGATTNLTDSTPWGLWIGFDVMAGVALAAGGFVMTAIFYIMKREEFHPLVKPAVLTAFLGYMAVILGLLFDLGLPWNIWHMIIFWNPHSPLFEVGWCVMLYSAVLLLEFSPVPLEKYSRYAKIRNFLMKFRFVFVLLGIMLSTLHQSSLGSLFLIMPFKLHPLWYSNILPIQFFLSAVALGLMMVAFESLASHWLYKRKPETSLVEKLGKTVVWVLSIYLIVKIIDILAAGEITIVLNGSWESFVFISEILISIIIPIIIFSVPKMRRNIKAQWIGSFMVVFGMVFNRINVGGLTMLSITGDSYTPSWMEITISLGVVSAAALVFLFVIEHFNIWDLKPQDPESLPHTAPSFDYSSHAWIGTPDAASLTKFSLAFVLSFAVGMALMPEKKLHGKGIEEITVSRASGIERLLINGNKDDNLVEFPHKEHIARLGEDQCAQCHHLTLPRFIENSCWECHTNMYKPVDYFKHNWHASSSGANIKCDNCHVEGVQRESKSAKNCVDCHPKYDFNNARFIGSQKYFAISYTDAFHQLCVSCHFIKADELNKQNLTECKSCHKVKIHDQVAENLKWKTTLPHFNSVILPNIEKEKNQSEMSKDEKENINN
;
A
#
# COMPACT_ATOMS: atom_id res chain seq x y z
N MET A 1 -38.66 -21.01 -30.06
CA MET A 1 -37.66 -19.98 -30.45
C MET A 1 -36.55 -20.73 -31.18
N LYS A 2 -36.37 -20.49 -32.49
CA LYS A 2 -35.43 -21.26 -33.33
C LYS A 2 -33.99 -21.01 -32.85
N ILE A 3 -33.20 -22.08 -32.72
CA ILE A 3 -31.81 -22.11 -32.25
C ILE A 3 -30.84 -21.66 -33.38
N GLY A 4 -31.28 -20.76 -34.26
CA GLY A 4 -30.48 -20.21 -35.34
C GLY A 4 -30.35 -18.70 -35.15
N GLU A 5 -29.13 -18.17 -35.26
CA GLU A 5 -28.76 -16.74 -35.32
C GLU A 5 -28.43 -15.99 -34.02
N ILE A 6 -27.85 -16.61 -32.99
CA ILE A 6 -27.09 -15.83 -31.99
C ILE A 6 -25.64 -15.72 -32.43
N LYS A 7 -25.36 -14.79 -33.37
CA LYS A 7 -23.97 -14.40 -33.67
C LYS A 7 -23.28 -13.84 -32.42
N MET A 8 -22.15 -14.44 -32.06
CA MET A 8 -21.33 -14.16 -30.86
C MET A 8 -20.49 -12.86 -30.95
N ASN A 9 -20.78 -11.98 -31.91
CA ASN A 9 -19.99 -10.78 -32.21
C ASN A 9 -19.71 -9.88 -31.00
N ARG A 10 -20.66 -9.76 -30.04
CA ARG A 10 -20.44 -8.95 -28.82
C ARG A 10 -19.32 -9.52 -27.96
N VAL A 11 -19.38 -10.82 -27.68
CA VAL A 11 -18.38 -11.54 -26.88
C VAL A 11 -17.01 -11.47 -27.55
N GLN A 12 -16.96 -11.72 -28.87
CA GLN A 12 -15.70 -11.65 -29.62
C GLN A 12 -15.09 -10.25 -29.61
N ASN A 13 -15.87 -9.20 -29.87
CA ASN A 13 -15.38 -7.82 -29.83
C ASN A 13 -14.90 -7.43 -28.44
N THR A 14 -15.66 -7.78 -27.39
CA THR A 14 -15.23 -7.56 -26.00
C THR A 14 -13.92 -8.27 -25.71
N LYS A 15 -13.76 -9.53 -26.10
CA LYS A 15 -12.50 -10.27 -25.93
C LYS A 15 -11.32 -9.60 -26.63
N ILE A 16 -11.49 -9.10 -27.86
CA ILE A 16 -10.43 -8.37 -28.57
C ILE A 16 -9.99 -7.15 -27.75
N ILE A 17 -10.94 -6.34 -27.27
CA ILE A 17 -10.65 -5.16 -26.44
C ILE A 17 -9.90 -5.56 -25.16
N LEU A 18 -10.36 -6.61 -24.47
CA LEU A 18 -9.71 -7.08 -23.26
C LEU A 18 -8.28 -7.58 -23.54
N TRP A 19 -8.05 -8.32 -24.62
CA TRP A 19 -6.71 -8.77 -25.03
C TRP A 19 -5.79 -7.62 -25.41
N LEU A 20 -6.31 -6.55 -26.04
CA LEU A 20 -5.54 -5.32 -26.29
C LEU A 20 -5.11 -4.68 -24.98
N ILE A 21 -6.01 -4.51 -24.02
CA ILE A 21 -5.71 -3.92 -22.70
C ILE A 21 -4.69 -4.79 -21.96
N THR A 22 -4.90 -6.11 -21.92
CA THR A 22 -3.97 -7.05 -21.27
C THR A 22 -2.60 -7.06 -21.93
N GLY A 23 -2.50 -6.96 -23.27
CA GLY A 23 -1.23 -6.83 -23.98
C GLY A 23 -0.47 -5.56 -23.61
N PHE A 24 -1.18 -4.43 -23.58
CA PHE A 24 -0.60 -3.15 -23.18
C PHE A 24 -0.13 -3.16 -21.72
N ALA A 25 -0.96 -3.70 -20.81
CA ALA A 25 -0.63 -3.81 -19.40
C ALA A 25 0.51 -4.80 -19.12
N ALA A 26 0.64 -5.87 -19.90
CA ALA A 26 1.78 -6.78 -19.80
C ALA A 26 3.11 -6.07 -20.13
N ALA A 27 3.11 -5.14 -21.09
CA ALA A 27 4.28 -4.32 -21.39
C ALA A 27 4.62 -3.39 -20.22
N VAL A 28 3.64 -2.66 -19.67
CA VAL A 28 3.84 -1.80 -18.49
C VAL A 28 4.32 -2.62 -17.29
N GLY A 29 3.70 -3.78 -17.04
CA GLY A 29 4.03 -4.69 -15.95
C GLY A 29 5.44 -5.25 -16.05
N LEU A 30 5.91 -5.59 -17.25
CA LEU A 30 7.29 -6.00 -17.48
C LEU A 30 8.27 -4.88 -17.09
N ASN A 31 7.98 -3.64 -17.49
CA ASN A 31 8.80 -2.48 -17.15
C ASN A 31 8.79 -2.18 -15.64
N ARG A 32 7.65 -2.35 -14.97
CA ARG A 32 7.52 -2.24 -13.52
C ARG A 32 8.46 -3.22 -12.80
N PHE A 33 8.58 -4.46 -13.26
CA PHE A 33 9.48 -5.44 -12.64
C PHE A 33 10.96 -5.23 -12.98
N ILE A 34 11.27 -4.67 -14.15
CA ILE A 34 12.65 -4.39 -14.57
C ILE A 34 13.19 -3.10 -13.92
N PHE A 35 12.38 -2.04 -13.87
CA PHE A 35 12.80 -0.68 -13.49
C PHE A 35 12.32 -0.24 -12.10
N GLY A 36 11.42 -0.99 -11.46
CA GLY A 36 10.92 -0.70 -10.11
C GLY A 36 9.70 0.22 -10.08
N LEU A 37 9.20 0.50 -8.87
CA LEU A 37 7.98 1.31 -8.64
C LEU A 37 8.10 2.72 -9.20
N GLY A 38 9.20 3.41 -8.93
CA GLY A 38 9.38 4.82 -9.30
C GLY A 38 9.40 5.08 -10.81
N ALA A 39 9.55 4.04 -11.65
CA ALA A 39 9.47 4.17 -13.11
C ALA A 39 8.03 4.12 -13.64
N THR A 40 7.10 3.54 -12.88
CA THR A 40 5.74 3.23 -13.34
C THR A 40 4.64 3.80 -12.47
N THR A 41 4.98 4.45 -11.37
CA THR A 41 4.02 5.05 -10.45
C THR A 41 4.40 6.47 -10.10
N ASN A 42 3.38 7.28 -9.76
CA ASN A 42 3.56 8.60 -9.17
C ASN A 42 3.47 8.55 -7.63
N LEU A 43 3.78 7.40 -7.02
CA LEU A 43 3.76 7.24 -5.57
C LEU A 43 4.91 8.03 -4.93
N THR A 44 4.67 8.54 -3.73
CA THR A 44 5.65 9.30 -2.92
C THR A 44 5.76 8.69 -1.53
N ASP A 45 6.76 9.06 -0.76
CA ASP A 45 6.90 8.60 0.64
C ASP A 45 5.71 9.06 1.52
N SER A 46 5.10 10.19 1.17
CA SER A 46 3.86 10.72 1.76
C SER A 46 2.62 9.93 1.32
N THR A 47 2.57 9.51 0.05
CA THR A 47 1.44 8.77 -0.55
C THR A 47 1.91 7.44 -1.15
N PRO A 48 2.18 6.41 -0.33
CA PRO A 48 2.80 5.16 -0.79
C PRO A 48 1.81 4.15 -1.39
N TRP A 49 0.50 4.36 -1.27
CA TRP A 49 -0.54 3.38 -1.64
C TRP A 49 -1.30 3.74 -2.93
N GLY A 50 -1.64 5.02 -3.07
CA GLY A 50 -2.27 5.57 -4.28
C GLY A 50 -3.44 4.76 -4.84
N LEU A 51 -3.50 4.67 -6.17
CA LEU A 51 -4.55 3.97 -6.91
C LEU A 51 -4.51 2.45 -6.70
N TRP A 52 -3.32 1.84 -6.69
CA TRP A 52 -3.19 0.37 -6.67
C TRP A 52 -3.76 -0.26 -5.40
N ILE A 53 -3.41 0.26 -4.22
CA ILE A 53 -4.03 -0.27 -3.01
C ILE A 53 -5.51 0.11 -2.97
N GLY A 54 -5.88 1.38 -3.22
CA GLY A 54 -7.27 1.83 -3.13
C GLY A 54 -8.24 1.10 -4.08
N PHE A 55 -7.83 0.83 -5.31
CA PHE A 55 -8.63 0.15 -6.33
C PHE A 55 -8.33 -1.36 -6.39
N ASP A 56 -7.10 -1.77 -6.69
CA ASP A 56 -6.80 -3.18 -6.97
C ASP A 56 -6.93 -4.07 -5.73
N VAL A 57 -6.54 -3.57 -4.55
CA VAL A 57 -6.64 -4.33 -3.30
C VAL A 57 -7.96 -4.06 -2.59
N MET A 58 -8.19 -2.82 -2.15
CA MET A 58 -9.33 -2.49 -1.29
C MET A 58 -10.67 -2.66 -2.02
N ALA A 59 -10.79 -2.14 -3.24
CA ALA A 59 -12.00 -2.30 -4.04
C ALA A 59 -12.09 -3.70 -4.68
N GLY A 60 -10.98 -4.24 -5.19
CA GLY A 60 -10.92 -5.58 -5.78
C GLY A 60 -11.40 -6.68 -4.84
N VAL A 61 -10.96 -6.67 -3.58
CA VAL A 61 -11.46 -7.60 -2.55
C VAL A 61 -12.95 -7.41 -2.30
N ALA A 62 -13.42 -6.17 -2.22
CA ALA A 62 -14.82 -5.87 -1.93
C ALA A 62 -15.73 -6.30 -3.09
N LEU A 63 -15.27 -6.18 -4.35
CA LEU A 63 -15.97 -6.68 -5.54
C LEU A 63 -16.09 -8.21 -5.53
N ALA A 64 -15.12 -8.92 -4.97
CA ALA A 64 -15.14 -10.37 -4.82
C ALA A 64 -16.11 -10.89 -3.73
N ALA A 65 -16.77 -10.00 -2.99
CA ALA A 65 -17.72 -10.37 -1.92
C ALA A 65 -18.94 -11.18 -2.40
N GLY A 66 -19.26 -11.13 -3.70
CA GLY A 66 -20.43 -11.82 -4.27
C GLY A 66 -20.47 -13.32 -3.97
N GLY A 67 -19.32 -14.00 -4.01
CA GLY A 67 -19.24 -15.45 -3.80
C GLY A 67 -19.75 -15.88 -2.42
N PHE A 68 -19.20 -15.29 -1.35
CA PHE A 68 -19.60 -15.68 0.01
C PHE A 68 -21.04 -15.26 0.35
N VAL A 69 -21.49 -14.11 -0.18
CA VAL A 69 -22.86 -13.64 0.05
C VAL A 69 -23.86 -14.60 -0.59
N MET A 70 -23.61 -15.02 -1.84
CA MET A 70 -24.50 -15.95 -2.54
C MET A 70 -24.45 -17.36 -1.94
N THR A 71 -23.28 -17.84 -1.51
CA THR A 71 -23.16 -19.13 -0.83
C THR A 71 -23.83 -19.10 0.54
N ALA A 72 -23.75 -18.01 1.30
CA ALA A 72 -24.48 -17.84 2.55
C ALA A 72 -26.01 -17.83 2.32
N ILE A 73 -26.50 -17.11 1.32
CA ILE A 73 -27.92 -17.08 0.96
C ILE A 73 -28.42 -18.48 0.58
N PHE A 74 -27.64 -19.22 -0.21
CA PHE A 74 -28.04 -20.55 -0.67
C PHE A 74 -27.92 -21.62 0.44
N TYR A 75 -26.75 -21.75 1.08
CA TYR A 75 -26.45 -22.85 2.01
C TYR A 75 -26.91 -22.58 3.45
N ILE A 76 -26.80 -21.35 3.96
CA ILE A 76 -27.19 -21.01 5.34
C ILE A 76 -28.66 -20.61 5.38
N MET A 77 -29.06 -19.65 4.53
CA MET A 77 -30.44 -19.15 4.51
C MET A 77 -31.42 -20.07 3.74
N LYS A 78 -30.91 -21.16 3.14
CA LYS A 78 -31.69 -22.17 2.40
C LYS A 78 -32.58 -21.59 1.30
N ARG A 79 -32.11 -20.54 0.61
CA ARG A 79 -32.82 -19.91 -0.51
C ARG A 79 -32.40 -20.55 -1.83
N GLU A 80 -33.01 -21.69 -2.15
CA GLU A 80 -32.67 -22.50 -3.32
C GLU A 80 -32.88 -21.79 -4.67
N GLU A 81 -33.78 -20.81 -4.71
CA GLU A 81 -34.06 -19.96 -5.87
C GLU A 81 -32.84 -19.22 -6.43
N PHE A 82 -31.79 -19.01 -5.63
CA PHE A 82 -30.55 -18.36 -6.05
C PHE A 82 -29.49 -19.34 -6.58
N HIS A 83 -29.77 -20.64 -6.62
CA HIS A 83 -28.85 -21.66 -7.13
C HIS A 83 -28.18 -21.30 -8.48
N PRO A 84 -28.89 -20.74 -9.48
CA PRO A 84 -28.27 -20.38 -10.77
C PRO A 84 -27.15 -19.34 -10.66
N LEU A 85 -27.18 -18.50 -9.61
CA LEU A 85 -26.21 -17.43 -9.39
C LEU A 85 -25.01 -17.86 -8.54
N VAL A 86 -25.09 -19.00 -7.83
CA VAL A 86 -24.03 -19.44 -6.91
C VAL A 86 -22.73 -19.75 -7.65
N LYS A 87 -22.77 -20.58 -8.70
CA LYS A 87 -21.56 -20.96 -9.45
C LYS A 87 -20.86 -19.75 -10.10
N PRO A 88 -21.57 -18.86 -10.84
CA PRO A 88 -20.97 -17.63 -11.34
C PRO A 88 -20.37 -16.76 -10.23
N ALA A 89 -21.08 -16.57 -9.12
CA ALA A 89 -20.60 -15.72 -8.02
C ALA A 89 -19.34 -16.27 -7.34
N VAL A 90 -19.24 -17.60 -7.15
CA VAL A 90 -18.03 -18.25 -6.61
C VAL A 90 -16.86 -18.13 -7.58
N LEU A 91 -17.10 -18.28 -8.89
CA LEU A 91 -16.06 -18.05 -9.90
C LEU A 91 -15.57 -16.60 -9.87
N THR A 92 -16.48 -15.63 -9.84
CA THR A 92 -16.15 -14.22 -9.71
C THR A 92 -15.32 -13.97 -8.47
N ALA A 93 -15.71 -14.50 -7.31
CA ALA A 93 -14.96 -14.33 -6.08
C ALA A 93 -13.55 -14.90 -6.20
N PHE A 94 -13.40 -16.11 -6.76
CA PHE A 94 -12.10 -16.72 -6.99
C PHE A 94 -11.21 -15.88 -7.93
N LEU A 95 -11.75 -15.43 -9.06
CA LEU A 95 -11.00 -14.60 -10.01
C LEU A 95 -10.70 -13.20 -9.46
N GLY A 96 -11.60 -12.63 -8.66
CA GLY A 96 -11.38 -11.36 -7.96
C GLY A 96 -10.22 -11.45 -6.97
N TYR A 97 -10.13 -12.53 -6.19
CA TYR A 97 -8.96 -12.73 -5.32
C TYR A 97 -7.67 -12.98 -6.09
N MET A 98 -7.74 -13.67 -7.23
CA MET A 98 -6.57 -13.80 -8.12
C MET A 98 -6.15 -12.47 -8.71
N ALA A 99 -7.09 -11.61 -9.09
CA ALA A 99 -6.83 -10.25 -9.54
C ALA A 99 -6.17 -9.41 -8.43
N VAL A 100 -6.69 -9.47 -7.20
CA VAL A 100 -6.10 -8.79 -6.02
C VAL A 100 -4.67 -9.27 -5.77
N ILE A 101 -4.42 -10.58 -5.80
CA ILE A 101 -3.08 -11.15 -5.60
C ILE A 101 -2.13 -10.69 -6.70
N LEU A 102 -2.57 -10.70 -7.97
CA LEU A 102 -1.76 -10.20 -9.07
C LEU A 102 -1.46 -8.70 -8.93
N GLY A 103 -2.48 -7.88 -8.61
CA GLY A 103 -2.32 -6.45 -8.34
C GLY A 103 -1.33 -6.18 -7.19
N LEU A 104 -1.44 -6.94 -6.10
CA LEU A 104 -0.52 -6.84 -4.96
C LEU A 104 0.93 -7.17 -5.35
N LEU A 105 1.16 -8.14 -6.24
CA LEU A 105 2.51 -8.45 -6.72
C LEU A 105 3.12 -7.29 -7.53
N PHE A 106 2.32 -6.46 -8.20
CA PHE A 106 2.80 -5.23 -8.84
C PHE A 106 3.05 -4.10 -7.84
N ASP A 107 2.26 -4.04 -6.77
CA ASP A 107 2.39 -3.02 -5.74
C ASP A 107 3.62 -3.23 -4.85
N LEU A 108 3.94 -4.49 -4.50
CA LEU A 108 5.06 -4.80 -3.62
C LEU A 108 6.42 -4.40 -4.22
N GLY A 109 7.24 -3.74 -3.40
CA GLY A 109 8.63 -3.41 -3.78
C GLY A 109 9.50 -4.66 -4.04
N LEU A 110 9.31 -5.72 -3.26
CA LEU A 110 10.03 -6.99 -3.36
C LEU A 110 9.02 -8.17 -3.39
N PRO A 111 8.33 -8.40 -4.52
CA PRO A 111 7.23 -9.37 -4.59
C PRO A 111 7.68 -10.81 -4.34
N TRP A 112 8.92 -11.17 -4.69
CA TRP A 112 9.50 -12.49 -4.43
C TRP A 112 9.69 -12.80 -2.94
N ASN A 113 9.62 -11.81 -2.05
CA ASN A 113 9.73 -12.01 -0.60
C ASN A 113 8.37 -12.25 0.08
N ILE A 114 7.25 -12.28 -0.65
CA ILE A 114 5.90 -12.44 -0.07
C ILE A 114 5.75 -13.70 0.81
N TRP A 115 6.52 -14.77 0.54
CA TRP A 115 6.51 -16.00 1.31
C TRP A 115 7.02 -15.82 2.76
N HIS A 116 7.79 -14.77 3.07
CA HIS A 116 8.32 -14.55 4.42
C HIS A 116 7.20 -14.48 5.45
N MET A 117 6.05 -13.92 5.09
CA MET A 117 4.88 -13.85 5.97
C MET A 117 4.43 -15.23 6.46
N ILE A 118 4.58 -16.28 5.65
CA ILE A 118 4.18 -17.66 5.95
C ILE A 118 5.05 -18.27 7.07
N ILE A 119 6.31 -17.84 7.18
CA ILE A 119 7.29 -18.43 8.11
C ILE A 119 7.56 -17.50 9.30
N PHE A 120 7.68 -16.19 9.07
CA PHE A 120 8.03 -15.17 10.05
C PHE A 120 6.79 -14.35 10.42
N TRP A 121 6.01 -14.87 11.38
CA TRP A 121 4.72 -14.29 11.72
C TRP A 121 4.87 -13.00 12.54
N ASN A 122 4.02 -12.02 12.27
CA ASN A 122 3.87 -10.83 13.11
C ASN A 122 2.40 -10.59 13.45
N PRO A 123 1.86 -11.25 14.49
CA PRO A 123 0.43 -11.21 14.82
C PRO A 123 -0.05 -9.83 15.31
N HIS A 124 0.85 -8.89 15.61
CA HIS A 124 0.50 -7.53 16.00
C HIS A 124 0.21 -6.61 14.80
N SER A 125 0.49 -7.07 13.57
CA SER A 125 0.24 -6.28 12.37
C SER A 125 -1.12 -6.65 11.76
N PRO A 126 -2.04 -5.69 11.57
CA PRO A 126 -3.27 -5.94 10.81
C PRO A 126 -2.99 -6.41 9.36
N LEU A 127 -1.86 -6.02 8.78
CA LEU A 127 -1.45 -6.46 7.44
C LEU A 127 -1.10 -7.95 7.41
N PHE A 128 -0.55 -8.50 8.50
CA PHE A 128 -0.32 -9.94 8.63
C PHE A 128 -1.63 -10.72 8.63
N GLU A 129 -2.62 -10.26 9.40
CA GLU A 129 -3.96 -10.86 9.42
C GLU A 129 -4.60 -10.85 8.03
N VAL A 130 -4.60 -9.69 7.37
CA VAL A 130 -5.13 -9.52 6.01
C VAL A 130 -4.45 -10.48 5.02
N GLY A 131 -3.11 -10.54 5.03
CA GLY A 131 -2.34 -11.42 4.16
C GLY A 131 -2.64 -12.91 4.41
N TRP A 132 -2.77 -13.31 5.67
CA TRP A 132 -3.13 -14.68 6.04
C TRP A 132 -4.53 -15.06 5.57
N CYS A 133 -5.49 -14.15 5.74
CA CYS A 133 -6.85 -14.31 5.26
C CYS A 133 -6.90 -14.46 3.73
N VAL A 134 -6.16 -13.65 2.97
CA VAL A 134 -6.07 -13.77 1.50
C VAL A 134 -5.55 -15.14 1.09
N MET A 135 -4.48 -15.64 1.72
CA MET A 135 -3.89 -16.94 1.40
C MET A 135 -4.86 -18.10 1.70
N LEU A 136 -5.42 -18.13 2.91
CA LEU A 136 -6.34 -19.20 3.32
C LEU A 136 -7.64 -19.16 2.52
N TYR A 137 -8.21 -17.98 2.31
CA TYR A 137 -9.47 -17.85 1.58
C TYR A 137 -9.31 -18.18 0.09
N SER A 138 -8.22 -17.76 -0.54
CA SER A 138 -7.92 -18.13 -1.93
C SER A 138 -7.76 -19.65 -2.07
N ALA A 139 -7.13 -20.31 -1.10
CA ALA A 139 -7.03 -21.77 -1.07
C ALA A 139 -8.42 -22.44 -0.93
N VAL A 140 -9.27 -21.93 -0.04
CA VAL A 140 -10.63 -22.45 0.14
C VAL A 140 -11.49 -22.24 -1.11
N LEU A 141 -11.43 -21.06 -1.75
CA LEU A 141 -12.13 -20.79 -3.01
C LEU A 141 -11.65 -21.70 -4.14
N LEU A 142 -10.34 -21.95 -4.23
CA LEU A 142 -9.79 -22.90 -5.20
C LEU A 142 -10.36 -24.31 -4.97
N LEU A 143 -10.40 -24.76 -3.72
CA LEU A 143 -10.97 -26.07 -3.36
C LEU A 143 -12.47 -26.14 -3.63
N GLU A 144 -13.23 -25.07 -3.31
CA GLU A 144 -14.67 -24.99 -3.55
C GLU A 144 -15.01 -24.99 -5.06
N PHE A 145 -14.22 -24.29 -5.87
CA PHE A 145 -14.45 -24.17 -7.32
C PHE A 145 -13.91 -25.37 -8.11
N SER A 146 -12.85 -26.02 -7.64
CA SER A 146 -12.16 -27.12 -8.36
C SER A 146 -13.05 -28.30 -8.83
N PRO A 147 -14.17 -28.68 -8.20
CA PRO A 147 -15.06 -29.70 -8.76
C PRO A 147 -15.58 -29.37 -10.17
N VAL A 148 -15.74 -28.08 -10.50
CA VAL A 148 -16.28 -27.61 -11.79
C VAL A 148 -15.40 -28.03 -12.99
N PRO A 149 -14.09 -27.74 -13.02
CA PRO A 149 -13.24 -28.23 -14.11
C PRO A 149 -13.01 -29.75 -14.08
N LEU A 150 -13.04 -30.37 -12.89
CA LEU A 150 -12.84 -31.82 -12.74
C LEU A 150 -14.03 -32.66 -13.25
N GLU A 151 -15.22 -32.06 -13.39
CA GLU A 151 -16.40 -32.75 -13.97
C GLU A 151 -16.17 -33.27 -15.39
N LYS A 152 -15.35 -32.58 -16.18
CA LYS A 152 -15.10 -32.93 -17.58
C LYS A 152 -14.19 -34.15 -17.74
N TYR A 153 -13.38 -34.47 -16.73
CA TYR A 153 -12.30 -35.44 -16.85
C TYR A 153 -12.50 -36.63 -15.89
N SER A 154 -12.89 -37.78 -16.43
CA SER A 154 -13.16 -39.00 -15.65
C SER A 154 -11.98 -39.46 -14.79
N ARG A 155 -10.74 -39.19 -15.23
CA ARG A 155 -9.50 -39.52 -14.51
C ARG A 155 -9.44 -38.94 -13.08
N TYR A 156 -10.07 -37.79 -12.85
CA TYR A 156 -10.00 -37.10 -11.55
C TYR A 156 -11.28 -37.27 -10.71
N ALA A 157 -12.14 -38.23 -11.05
CA ALA A 157 -13.40 -38.46 -10.35
C ALA A 157 -13.23 -38.72 -8.85
N LYS A 158 -12.14 -39.39 -8.43
CA LYS A 158 -11.84 -39.62 -7.01
C LYS A 158 -11.63 -38.32 -6.24
N ILE A 159 -10.84 -37.40 -6.81
CA ILE A 159 -10.55 -36.08 -6.21
C ILE A 159 -11.83 -35.25 -6.16
N ARG A 160 -12.59 -35.20 -7.27
CA ARG A 160 -13.90 -34.53 -7.31
C ARG A 160 -14.85 -35.04 -6.23
N ASN A 161 -14.99 -36.36 -6.09
CA ASN A 161 -15.91 -36.94 -5.11
C ASN A 161 -15.49 -36.62 -3.68
N PHE A 162 -14.18 -36.60 -3.39
CA PHE A 162 -13.65 -36.16 -2.10
C PHE A 162 -14.02 -34.69 -1.83
N LEU A 163 -13.77 -33.80 -2.79
CA LEU A 163 -14.10 -32.38 -2.66
C LEU A 163 -15.61 -32.14 -2.49
N MET A 164 -16.44 -32.87 -3.23
CA MET A 164 -17.89 -32.79 -3.12
C MET A 164 -18.39 -33.30 -1.76
N LYS A 165 -17.76 -34.33 -1.19
CA LYS A 165 -18.07 -34.84 0.15
C LYS A 165 -17.82 -33.78 1.23
N PHE A 166 -16.74 -33.00 1.11
CA PHE A 166 -16.36 -31.95 2.06
C PHE A 166 -16.81 -30.54 1.65
N ARG A 167 -17.62 -30.40 0.60
CA ARG A 167 -18.03 -29.11 0.05
C ARG A 167 -18.65 -28.18 1.09
N PHE A 168 -19.49 -28.71 1.97
CA PHE A 168 -20.12 -27.92 3.02
C PHE A 168 -19.10 -27.31 3.99
N VAL A 169 -18.02 -28.03 4.29
CA VAL A 169 -16.92 -27.53 5.14
C VAL A 169 -16.19 -26.39 4.44
N PHE A 170 -15.86 -26.54 3.15
CA PHE A 170 -15.22 -25.47 2.39
C PHE A 170 -16.09 -24.22 2.27
N VAL A 171 -17.38 -24.38 2.01
CA VAL A 171 -18.34 -23.26 1.98
C VAL A 171 -18.36 -22.53 3.33
N LEU A 172 -18.45 -23.26 4.44
CA LEU A 172 -18.50 -22.66 5.77
C LEU A 172 -17.19 -21.93 6.10
N LEU A 173 -16.04 -22.55 5.82
CA LEU A 173 -14.73 -21.91 5.97
C LEU A 173 -14.62 -20.66 5.08
N GLY A 174 -15.14 -20.72 3.86
CA GLY A 174 -15.16 -19.59 2.94
C GLY A 174 -15.97 -18.41 3.49
N ILE A 175 -17.16 -18.67 4.05
CA ILE A 175 -18.00 -17.64 4.67
C ILE A 175 -17.31 -17.04 5.91
N MET A 176 -16.71 -17.88 6.76
CA MET A 176 -15.98 -17.42 7.95
C MET A 176 -14.77 -16.56 7.58
N LEU A 177 -13.89 -17.06 6.70
CA LEU A 177 -12.67 -16.36 6.29
C LEU A 177 -12.98 -15.07 5.52
N SER A 178 -14.02 -15.07 4.67
CA SER A 178 -14.43 -13.86 3.97
C SER A 178 -15.01 -12.81 4.92
N THR A 179 -15.77 -13.22 5.94
CA THR A 179 -16.29 -12.30 6.97
C THR A 179 -15.13 -11.63 7.72
N LEU A 180 -14.14 -12.43 8.14
CA LEU A 180 -12.93 -11.92 8.78
C LEU A 180 -12.20 -10.95 7.85
N HIS A 181 -11.87 -11.37 6.63
CA HIS A 181 -11.07 -10.57 5.72
C HIS A 181 -11.68 -9.20 5.38
N GLN A 182 -12.98 -9.14 5.07
CA GLN A 182 -13.67 -7.87 4.76
C GLN A 182 -13.66 -6.92 5.97
N SER A 183 -13.72 -7.48 7.19
CA SER A 183 -13.61 -6.72 8.44
C SER A 183 -12.16 -6.27 8.70
N SER A 184 -11.18 -7.17 8.58
CA SER A 184 -9.77 -6.89 8.87
C SER A 184 -9.15 -5.88 7.90
N LEU A 185 -9.66 -5.78 6.67
CA LEU A 185 -9.32 -4.68 5.76
C LEU A 185 -9.68 -3.30 6.33
N GLY A 186 -10.78 -3.18 7.07
CA GLY A 186 -11.11 -1.95 7.80
C GLY A 186 -10.16 -1.69 8.97
N SER A 187 -9.67 -2.76 9.62
CA SER A 187 -8.71 -2.66 10.74
C SER A 187 -7.35 -2.08 10.32
N LEU A 188 -6.96 -2.21 9.05
CA LEU A 188 -5.74 -1.58 8.51
C LEU A 188 -5.67 -0.08 8.76
N PHE A 189 -6.84 0.58 8.86
CA PHE A 189 -6.92 2.02 9.01
C PHE A 189 -6.99 2.49 10.47
N LEU A 190 -7.27 1.59 11.41
CA LEU A 190 -7.33 1.92 12.85
C LEU A 190 -5.97 2.35 13.40
N ILE A 191 -4.87 1.91 12.78
CA ILE A 191 -3.51 2.30 13.15
C ILE A 191 -3.11 3.69 12.63
N MET A 192 -3.94 4.33 11.79
CA MET A 192 -3.65 5.62 11.17
C MET A 192 -4.75 6.68 11.39
N PRO A 193 -5.17 6.93 12.65
CA PRO A 193 -6.30 7.81 12.97
C PRO A 193 -6.12 9.25 12.48
N PHE A 194 -4.89 9.73 12.40
CA PHE A 194 -4.59 11.11 11.99
C PHE A 194 -4.26 11.26 10.51
N LYS A 195 -4.24 10.17 9.72
CA LYS A 195 -4.00 10.23 8.26
C LYS A 195 -5.28 10.16 7.44
N LEU A 196 -6.36 9.64 8.01
CA LEU A 196 -7.67 9.63 7.36
C LEU A 196 -8.47 10.85 7.76
N HIS A 197 -9.17 11.41 6.78
CA HIS A 197 -10.10 12.50 7.06
C HIS A 197 -11.23 12.02 8.01
N PRO A 198 -11.62 12.81 9.02
CA PRO A 198 -12.59 12.41 10.05
C PRO A 198 -13.86 11.74 9.49
N LEU A 199 -14.47 12.31 8.43
CA LEU A 199 -15.66 11.75 7.77
C LEU A 199 -15.55 10.27 7.31
N TRP A 200 -14.34 9.81 6.98
CA TRP A 200 -14.06 8.43 6.57
C TRP A 200 -13.43 7.60 7.69
N TYR A 201 -12.84 8.21 8.71
CA TYR A 201 -12.27 7.49 9.85
C TYR A 201 -13.34 7.11 10.88
N SER A 202 -13.23 5.92 11.46
CA SER A 202 -14.02 5.50 12.62
C SER A 202 -13.41 4.28 13.30
N ASN A 203 -13.59 4.16 14.62
CA ASN A 203 -13.19 2.97 15.37
C ASN A 203 -14.00 1.71 14.98
N ILE A 204 -15.16 1.88 14.36
CA ILE A 204 -16.00 0.77 13.86
C ILE A 204 -15.85 0.54 12.34
N LEU A 205 -14.77 1.06 11.73
CA LEU A 205 -14.42 0.81 10.32
C LEU A 205 -14.50 -0.67 9.91
N PRO A 206 -14.03 -1.65 10.71
CA PRO A 206 -14.15 -3.06 10.38
C PRO A 206 -15.61 -3.50 10.12
N ILE A 207 -16.54 -3.03 10.95
CA ILE A 207 -17.98 -3.33 10.82
C ILE A 207 -18.56 -2.63 9.59
N GLN A 208 -18.20 -1.36 9.37
CA GLN A 208 -18.63 -0.60 8.20
C GLN A 208 -18.16 -1.25 6.90
N PHE A 209 -16.92 -1.75 6.86
CA PHE A 209 -16.34 -2.42 5.71
C PHE A 209 -17.04 -3.74 5.40
N PHE A 210 -17.35 -4.54 6.43
CA PHE A 210 -18.13 -5.76 6.27
C PHE A 210 -19.55 -5.48 5.72
N LEU A 211 -20.29 -4.54 6.32
CA LEU A 211 -21.65 -4.21 5.89
C LEU A 211 -21.70 -3.72 4.43
N SER A 212 -20.79 -2.82 4.07
CA SER A 212 -20.67 -2.31 2.70
C SER A 212 -20.25 -3.41 1.71
N ALA A 213 -19.37 -4.33 2.11
CA ALA A 213 -18.99 -5.48 1.28
C ALA A 213 -20.16 -6.42 0.99
N VAL A 214 -21.07 -6.65 1.95
CA VAL A 214 -22.29 -7.46 1.71
C VAL A 214 -23.20 -6.78 0.68
N ALA A 215 -23.41 -5.46 0.80
CA ALA A 215 -24.21 -4.71 -0.17
C ALA A 215 -23.57 -4.73 -1.57
N LEU A 216 -22.25 -4.53 -1.63
CA LEU A 216 -21.48 -4.60 -2.86
C LEU A 216 -21.57 -6.00 -3.49
N GLY A 217 -21.39 -7.06 -2.71
CA GLY A 217 -21.47 -8.44 -3.20
C GLY A 217 -22.82 -8.77 -3.84
N LEU A 218 -23.93 -8.36 -3.23
CA LEU A 218 -25.28 -8.53 -3.81
C LEU A 218 -25.41 -7.81 -5.17
N MET A 219 -24.95 -6.56 -5.24
CA MET A 219 -25.10 -5.74 -6.45
C MET A 219 -24.08 -6.09 -7.52
N MET A 220 -22.90 -6.58 -7.16
CA MET A 220 -21.93 -7.09 -8.11
C MET A 220 -22.47 -8.34 -8.81
N VAL A 221 -23.06 -9.29 -8.06
CA VAL A 221 -23.69 -10.49 -8.66
C VAL A 221 -24.86 -10.10 -9.57
N ALA A 222 -25.66 -9.11 -9.17
CA ALA A 222 -26.72 -8.58 -10.01
C ALA A 222 -26.16 -7.95 -11.31
N PHE A 223 -25.13 -7.12 -11.19
CA PHE A 223 -24.47 -6.46 -12.32
C PHE A 223 -23.85 -7.49 -13.28
N GLU A 224 -23.14 -8.48 -12.77
CA GLU A 224 -22.51 -9.55 -13.57
C GLU A 224 -23.53 -10.42 -14.27
N SER A 225 -24.65 -10.75 -13.60
CA SER A 225 -25.75 -11.46 -14.24
C SER A 225 -26.30 -10.64 -15.41
N LEU A 226 -26.60 -9.36 -15.20
CA LEU A 226 -27.11 -8.48 -16.25
C LEU A 226 -26.11 -8.32 -17.41
N ALA A 227 -24.82 -8.13 -17.11
CA ALA A 227 -23.76 -7.96 -18.09
C ALA A 227 -23.51 -9.22 -18.90
N SER A 228 -23.44 -10.38 -18.26
CA SER A 228 -23.25 -11.66 -18.93
C SER A 228 -24.44 -11.99 -19.84
N HIS A 229 -25.68 -11.76 -19.37
CA HIS A 229 -26.86 -11.99 -20.20
C HIS A 229 -26.91 -11.03 -21.40
N TRP A 230 -26.52 -9.77 -21.23
CA TRP A 230 -26.42 -8.81 -22.34
C TRP A 230 -25.34 -9.19 -23.35
N LEU A 231 -24.18 -9.64 -22.87
CA LEU A 231 -23.03 -10.01 -23.69
C LEU A 231 -23.33 -11.24 -24.57
N TYR A 232 -23.91 -12.28 -23.96
CA TYR A 232 -24.31 -13.53 -24.64
C TYR A 232 -25.71 -13.48 -25.27
N LYS A 233 -26.37 -12.30 -25.31
CA LYS A 233 -27.73 -12.11 -25.86
C LYS A 233 -28.78 -13.07 -25.29
N ARG A 234 -28.65 -13.41 -24.01
CA ARG A 234 -29.58 -14.28 -23.28
C ARG A 234 -30.69 -13.45 -22.62
N LYS A 235 -31.81 -14.11 -22.29
CA LYS A 235 -32.88 -13.46 -21.51
C LYS A 235 -32.35 -13.15 -20.10
N PRO A 236 -32.38 -11.89 -19.65
CA PRO A 236 -31.86 -11.51 -18.34
C PRO A 236 -32.71 -12.08 -17.20
N GLU A 237 -32.07 -12.48 -16.11
CA GLU A 237 -32.71 -13.03 -14.90
C GLU A 237 -33.28 -11.91 -14.01
N THR A 238 -34.13 -11.04 -14.59
CA THR A 238 -34.65 -9.85 -13.93
C THR A 238 -35.41 -10.15 -12.63
N SER A 239 -36.01 -11.34 -12.52
CA SER A 239 -36.71 -11.79 -11.31
C SER A 239 -35.77 -12.08 -10.14
N LEU A 240 -34.59 -12.67 -10.40
CA LEU A 240 -33.58 -12.91 -9.37
C LEU A 240 -32.92 -11.60 -8.96
N VAL A 241 -32.64 -10.71 -9.92
CA VAL A 241 -32.10 -9.37 -9.66
C VAL A 241 -33.10 -8.51 -8.85
N GLU A 242 -34.40 -8.61 -9.10
CA GLU A 242 -35.43 -7.98 -8.26
C GLU A 242 -35.32 -8.45 -6.81
N LYS A 243 -35.15 -9.75 -6.56
CA LYS A 243 -35.02 -10.29 -5.20
C LYS A 243 -33.74 -9.80 -4.52
N LEU A 244 -32.60 -9.80 -5.23
CA LEU A 244 -31.35 -9.22 -4.71
C LEU A 244 -31.49 -7.74 -4.39
N GLY A 245 -32.15 -6.97 -5.27
CA GLY A 245 -32.47 -5.57 -5.05
C GLY A 245 -33.34 -5.34 -3.82
N LYS A 246 -34.30 -6.22 -3.54
CA LYS A 246 -35.09 -6.12 -2.30
C LYS A 246 -34.22 -6.35 -1.05
N THR A 247 -33.27 -7.28 -1.12
CA THR A 247 -32.35 -7.57 0.00
C THR A 247 -31.36 -6.43 0.21
N VAL A 248 -30.80 -5.85 -0.85
CA VAL A 248 -29.79 -4.79 -0.72
C VAL A 248 -30.33 -3.53 -0.06
N VAL A 249 -31.64 -3.23 -0.21
CA VAL A 249 -32.28 -2.10 0.50
C VAL A 249 -32.08 -2.21 2.00
N TRP A 250 -32.27 -3.38 2.58
CA TRP A 250 -32.07 -3.60 4.02
C TRP A 250 -30.62 -3.43 4.43
N VAL A 251 -29.69 -4.01 3.68
CA VAL A 251 -28.25 -3.94 3.98
C VAL A 251 -27.74 -2.49 3.88
N LEU A 252 -28.09 -1.78 2.81
CA LEU A 252 -27.73 -0.37 2.62
C LEU A 252 -28.36 0.54 3.68
N SER A 253 -29.61 0.26 4.09
CA SER A 253 -30.27 1.04 5.14
C SER A 253 -29.60 0.84 6.50
N ILE A 254 -29.23 -0.40 6.85
CA ILE A 254 -28.46 -0.69 8.08
C ILE A 254 -27.11 0.01 8.02
N TYR A 255 -26.39 -0.10 6.90
CA TYR A 255 -25.11 0.59 6.70
C TYR A 255 -25.24 2.11 6.86
N LEU A 256 -26.26 2.72 6.26
CA LEU A 256 -26.53 4.16 6.38
C LEU A 256 -26.81 4.58 7.83
N ILE A 257 -27.65 3.82 8.54
CA ILE A 257 -27.97 4.08 9.95
C ILE A 257 -26.70 4.01 10.80
N VAL A 258 -25.90 2.95 10.63
CA VAL A 258 -24.62 2.80 11.34
C VAL A 258 -23.70 3.98 11.05
N LYS A 259 -23.57 4.39 9.78
CA LYS A 259 -22.71 5.52 9.39
C LYS A 259 -23.18 6.85 9.95
N ILE A 260 -24.49 7.11 9.98
CA ILE A 260 -25.05 8.34 10.56
C ILE A 260 -24.83 8.37 12.08
N ILE A 261 -25.13 7.26 12.77
CA ILE A 261 -24.93 7.16 14.22
C ILE A 261 -23.47 7.40 14.59
N ASP A 262 -22.55 6.80 13.83
CA ASP A 262 -21.11 6.95 14.00
C ASP A 262 -20.66 8.42 13.90
N ILE A 263 -21.08 9.14 12.85
CA ILE A 263 -20.77 10.56 12.66
C ILE A 263 -21.35 11.44 13.78
N LEU A 264 -22.59 11.13 14.21
CA LEU A 264 -23.23 11.86 15.31
C LEU A 264 -22.51 11.62 16.64
N ALA A 265 -22.11 10.37 16.91
CA ALA A 265 -21.38 10.01 18.11
C ALA A 265 -19.96 10.61 18.15
N ALA A 266 -19.31 10.76 16.98
CA ALA A 266 -18.02 11.42 16.85
C ALA A 266 -18.12 12.96 16.94
N GLY A 267 -19.32 13.54 16.84
CA GLY A 267 -19.52 15.00 16.88
C GLY A 267 -19.11 15.72 15.58
N GLU A 268 -18.96 14.98 14.48
CA GLU A 268 -18.39 15.48 13.22
C GLU A 268 -19.41 16.02 12.23
N ILE A 269 -20.69 16.13 12.63
CA ILE A 269 -21.78 16.58 11.76
C ILE A 269 -21.54 17.99 11.17
N THR A 270 -20.81 18.84 11.90
CA THR A 270 -20.43 20.17 11.43
C THR A 270 -19.44 20.11 10.26
N ILE A 271 -18.57 19.10 10.21
CA ILE A 271 -17.63 18.85 9.12
C ILE A 271 -18.39 18.40 7.88
N VAL A 272 -19.45 17.60 8.02
CA VAL A 272 -20.30 17.20 6.89
C VAL A 272 -20.94 18.42 6.22
N LEU A 273 -21.27 19.47 6.97
CA LEU A 273 -22.01 20.63 6.49
C LEU A 273 -21.14 21.88 6.23
N ASN A 274 -19.82 21.77 6.33
CA ASN A 274 -18.91 22.92 6.22
C ASN A 274 -18.71 23.43 4.78
N GLY A 275 -19.15 22.68 3.76
CA GLY A 275 -19.00 23.03 2.35
C GLY A 275 -17.58 22.88 1.80
N SER A 276 -16.68 22.15 2.49
CA SER A 276 -15.37 21.82 1.97
C SER A 276 -15.46 20.83 0.79
N TRP A 277 -14.37 20.67 0.05
CA TRP A 277 -14.27 19.69 -1.02
C TRP A 277 -14.56 18.27 -0.51
N GLU A 278 -14.03 17.92 0.65
CA GLU A 278 -14.22 16.64 1.33
C GLU A 278 -15.68 16.41 1.72
N SER A 279 -16.34 17.45 2.25
CA SER A 279 -17.78 17.41 2.53
C SER A 279 -18.60 17.11 1.27
N PHE A 280 -18.30 17.77 0.15
CA PHE A 280 -19.00 17.53 -1.12
C PHE A 280 -18.78 16.10 -1.65
N VAL A 281 -17.54 15.61 -1.60
CA VAL A 281 -17.20 14.24 -2.02
C VAL A 281 -17.92 13.22 -1.13
N PHE A 282 -17.90 13.42 0.19
CA PHE A 282 -18.57 12.54 1.14
C PHE A 282 -20.09 12.48 0.92
N ILE A 283 -20.75 13.63 0.79
CA ILE A 283 -22.20 13.70 0.54
C ILE A 283 -22.56 13.05 -0.80
N SER A 284 -21.77 13.33 -1.85
CA SER A 284 -21.98 12.75 -3.17
C SER A 284 -21.81 11.23 -3.14
N GLU A 285 -20.81 10.74 -2.43
CA GLU A 285 -20.58 9.31 -2.21
C GLU A 285 -21.79 8.66 -1.55
N ILE A 286 -22.28 9.19 -0.41
CA ILE A 286 -23.45 8.64 0.30
C ILE A 286 -24.72 8.69 -0.57
N LEU A 287 -24.95 9.78 -1.30
CA LEU A 287 -26.13 9.93 -2.16
C LEU A 287 -26.13 8.91 -3.30
N ILE A 288 -25.02 8.80 -4.03
CA ILE A 288 -24.90 7.95 -5.21
C ILE A 288 -24.82 6.47 -4.82
N SER A 289 -24.04 6.13 -3.79
CA SER A 289 -23.75 4.74 -3.44
C SER A 289 -24.85 4.08 -2.59
N ILE A 290 -25.62 4.86 -1.82
CA ILE A 290 -26.55 4.33 -0.81
C ILE A 290 -27.97 4.86 -1.02
N ILE A 291 -28.18 6.18 -0.93
CA ILE A 291 -29.53 6.75 -0.86
C ILE A 291 -30.31 6.53 -2.16
N ILE A 292 -29.73 6.86 -3.31
CA ILE A 292 -30.42 6.69 -4.60
C ILE A 292 -30.70 5.20 -4.89
N PRO A 293 -29.75 4.26 -4.72
CA PRO A 293 -30.03 2.83 -4.83
C PRO A 293 -31.14 2.33 -3.90
N ILE A 294 -31.18 2.79 -2.64
CA ILE A 294 -32.27 2.48 -1.71
C ILE A 294 -33.62 2.89 -2.31
N ILE A 295 -33.72 4.10 -2.86
CA ILE A 295 -34.96 4.61 -3.49
C ILE A 295 -35.33 3.75 -4.70
N ILE A 296 -34.38 3.50 -5.62
CA ILE A 296 -34.59 2.70 -6.84
C ILE A 296 -35.14 1.32 -6.50
N PHE A 297 -34.52 0.62 -5.55
CA PHE A 297 -34.88 -0.75 -5.21
C PHE A 297 -36.03 -0.85 -4.21
N SER A 298 -36.39 0.23 -3.50
CA SER A 298 -37.59 0.25 -2.64
C SER A 298 -38.88 0.30 -3.47
N VAL A 299 -38.87 1.05 -4.59
CA VAL A 299 -40.05 1.21 -5.46
C VAL A 299 -40.24 -0.01 -6.35
N PRO A 300 -41.35 -0.79 -6.22
CA PRO A 300 -41.54 -2.03 -6.98
C PRO A 300 -41.51 -1.86 -8.51
N LYS A 301 -42.04 -0.73 -9.01
CA LYS A 301 -42.04 -0.40 -10.44
C LYS A 301 -40.63 -0.21 -11.00
N MET A 302 -39.73 0.39 -10.21
CA MET A 302 -38.33 0.60 -10.60
C MET A 302 -37.53 -0.68 -10.42
N ARG A 303 -37.67 -1.37 -9.28
CA ARG A 303 -36.97 -2.63 -9.01
C ARG A 303 -37.19 -3.73 -10.06
N ARG A 304 -38.36 -3.76 -10.71
CA ARG A 304 -38.70 -4.71 -11.80
C ARG A 304 -38.20 -4.29 -13.18
N ASN A 305 -37.84 -3.01 -13.35
CA ASN A 305 -37.41 -2.47 -14.63
C ASN A 305 -35.93 -2.76 -14.85
N ILE A 306 -35.59 -3.45 -15.93
CA ILE A 306 -34.20 -3.79 -16.29
C ILE A 306 -33.27 -2.58 -16.31
N LYS A 307 -33.71 -1.42 -16.80
CA LYS A 307 -32.86 -0.20 -16.85
C LYS A 307 -32.51 0.29 -15.45
N ALA A 308 -33.50 0.26 -14.55
CA ALA A 308 -33.28 0.66 -13.16
C ALA A 308 -32.45 -0.37 -12.39
N GLN A 309 -32.55 -1.66 -12.71
CA GLN A 309 -31.66 -2.69 -12.17
C GLN A 309 -30.20 -2.45 -12.59
N TRP A 310 -29.95 -2.13 -13.86
CA TRP A 310 -28.63 -1.74 -14.36
C TRP A 310 -28.07 -0.50 -13.65
N ILE A 311 -28.85 0.58 -13.61
CA ILE A 311 -28.43 1.83 -12.98
C ILE A 311 -28.19 1.62 -11.49
N GLY A 312 -29.14 1.02 -10.77
CA GLY A 312 -29.04 0.79 -9.33
C GLY A 312 -27.87 -0.10 -8.93
N SER A 313 -27.64 -1.21 -9.65
CA SER A 313 -26.49 -2.09 -9.37
C SER A 313 -25.16 -1.39 -9.67
N PHE A 314 -25.06 -0.68 -10.81
CA PHE A 314 -23.87 0.09 -11.16
C PHE A 314 -23.56 1.19 -10.13
N MET A 315 -24.57 1.93 -9.66
CA MET A 315 -24.39 2.99 -8.67
C MET A 315 -23.82 2.47 -7.33
N VAL A 316 -24.29 1.31 -6.86
CA VAL A 316 -23.74 0.68 -5.65
C VAL A 316 -22.32 0.19 -5.90
N VAL A 317 -22.07 -0.49 -7.03
CA VAL A 317 -20.73 -0.99 -7.38
C VAL A 317 -19.72 0.16 -7.47
N PHE A 318 -20.01 1.16 -8.30
CA PHE A 318 -19.15 2.32 -8.48
C PHE A 318 -18.97 3.11 -7.19
N GLY A 319 -20.06 3.36 -6.46
CA GLY A 319 -20.02 4.14 -5.24
C GLY A 319 -19.22 3.48 -4.11
N MET A 320 -19.32 2.16 -3.96
CA MET A 320 -18.54 1.43 -2.96
C MET A 320 -17.06 1.29 -3.37
N VAL A 321 -16.77 1.12 -4.67
CA VAL A 321 -15.40 1.19 -5.19
C VAL A 321 -14.80 2.57 -4.93
N PHE A 322 -15.56 3.63 -5.18
CA PHE A 322 -15.15 5.00 -4.92
C PHE A 322 -14.87 5.25 -3.43
N ASN A 323 -15.73 4.73 -2.54
CA ASN A 323 -15.46 4.74 -1.10
C ASN A 323 -14.12 4.08 -0.76
N ARG A 324 -13.79 2.93 -1.36
CA ARG A 324 -12.52 2.23 -1.10
C ARG A 324 -11.31 3.00 -1.61
N ILE A 325 -11.43 3.72 -2.71
CA ILE A 325 -10.35 4.60 -3.20
C ILE A 325 -10.20 5.82 -2.27
N ASN A 326 -11.31 6.40 -1.81
CA ASN A 326 -11.30 7.52 -0.87
C ASN A 326 -10.59 7.16 0.44
N VAL A 327 -10.96 6.03 1.06
CA VAL A 327 -10.31 5.53 2.28
C VAL A 327 -8.89 5.04 1.98
N GLY A 328 -8.65 4.42 0.82
CA GLY A 328 -7.38 3.80 0.45
C GLY A 328 -6.25 4.76 0.06
N GLY A 329 -6.52 6.06 -0.06
CA GLY A 329 -5.46 7.04 -0.28
C GLY A 329 -5.93 8.47 -0.61
N LEU A 330 -7.07 8.62 -1.30
CA LEU A 330 -7.53 9.94 -1.79
C LEU A 330 -7.76 10.95 -0.65
N THR A 331 -8.28 10.48 0.49
CA THR A 331 -8.55 11.32 1.67
C THR A 331 -7.32 11.59 2.54
N MET A 332 -6.18 10.94 2.27
CA MET A 332 -4.92 11.19 2.97
C MET A 332 -4.13 12.37 2.37
N LEU A 333 -4.49 12.78 1.15
CA LEU A 333 -3.79 13.84 0.40
C LEU A 333 -3.96 15.23 1.05
N SER A 334 -5.16 15.53 1.55
CA SER A 334 -5.43 16.82 2.19
C SER A 334 -4.67 17.01 3.50
N ILE A 335 -4.34 15.92 4.20
CA ILE A 335 -3.60 15.94 5.47
C ILE A 335 -2.09 16.00 5.24
N THR A 336 -1.59 15.32 4.21
CA THR A 336 -0.15 15.32 3.88
C THR A 336 0.30 16.60 3.17
N GLY A 337 -0.63 17.38 2.61
CA GLY A 337 -0.32 18.58 1.82
C GLY A 337 0.36 18.26 0.48
N ASP A 338 0.37 16.99 0.10
CA ASP A 338 0.97 16.48 -1.13
C ASP A 338 -0.08 16.30 -2.23
N SER A 339 0.36 16.34 -3.48
CA SER A 339 -0.51 16.12 -4.64
C SER A 339 -0.18 14.79 -5.29
N TYR A 340 -1.14 13.87 -5.33
CA TYR A 340 -1.01 12.60 -6.03
C TYR A 340 -2.00 12.53 -7.19
N THR A 341 -1.48 12.28 -8.37
CA THR A 341 -2.26 11.96 -9.57
C THR A 341 -1.75 10.65 -10.14
N PRO A 342 -2.58 9.59 -10.24
CA PRO A 342 -2.14 8.31 -10.76
C PRO A 342 -1.51 8.47 -12.14
N SER A 343 -0.37 7.84 -12.35
CA SER A 343 0.23 7.74 -13.67
C SER A 343 -0.68 6.94 -14.60
N TRP A 344 -0.55 7.17 -15.90
CA TRP A 344 -1.26 6.38 -16.91
C TRP A 344 -0.88 4.89 -16.84
N MET A 345 0.32 4.57 -16.35
CA MET A 345 0.82 3.22 -16.13
C MET A 345 0.12 2.53 -14.96
N GLU A 346 -0.13 3.25 -13.87
CA GLU A 346 -0.92 2.73 -12.74
C GLU A 346 -2.31 2.33 -13.20
N ILE A 347 -3.01 3.23 -13.92
CA ILE A 347 -4.34 2.97 -14.49
C ILE A 347 -4.31 1.77 -15.45
N THR A 348 -3.27 1.70 -16.28
CA THR A 348 -3.10 0.62 -17.26
C THR A 348 -2.97 -0.75 -16.59
N ILE A 349 -2.15 -0.86 -15.54
CA ILE A 349 -1.97 -2.12 -14.80
C ILE A 349 -3.30 -2.55 -14.16
N SER A 350 -4.00 -1.65 -13.48
CA SER A 350 -5.29 -1.95 -12.86
C SER A 350 -6.33 -2.42 -13.89
N LEU A 351 -6.45 -1.72 -15.03
CA LEU A 351 -7.33 -2.15 -16.13
C LEU A 351 -6.90 -3.48 -16.74
N GLY A 352 -5.59 -3.73 -16.82
CA GLY A 352 -5.01 -4.98 -17.32
C GLY A 352 -5.35 -6.18 -16.45
N VAL A 353 -5.25 -6.03 -15.13
CA VAL A 353 -5.60 -7.05 -14.14
C VAL A 353 -7.09 -7.39 -14.22
N VAL A 354 -7.97 -6.38 -14.23
CA VAL A 354 -9.42 -6.58 -14.41
C VAL A 354 -9.72 -7.24 -15.76
N SER A 355 -9.04 -6.83 -16.83
CA SER A 355 -9.24 -7.38 -18.17
C SER A 355 -8.81 -8.85 -18.26
N ALA A 356 -7.69 -9.20 -17.64
CA ALA A 356 -7.21 -10.58 -17.56
C ALA A 356 -8.19 -11.46 -16.77
N ALA A 357 -8.70 -10.98 -15.63
CA ALA A 357 -9.70 -11.69 -14.85
C ALA A 357 -11.00 -11.90 -15.65
N ALA A 358 -11.47 -10.88 -16.37
CA ALA A 358 -12.65 -10.98 -17.24
C ALA A 358 -12.44 -11.97 -18.40
N LEU A 359 -11.25 -12.01 -19.02
CA LEU A 359 -10.91 -12.99 -20.05
C LEU A 359 -10.97 -14.42 -19.53
N VAL A 360 -10.39 -14.67 -18.34
CA VAL A 360 -10.46 -15.97 -17.68
C VAL A 360 -11.91 -16.32 -17.34
N PHE A 361 -12.70 -15.38 -16.83
CA PHE A 361 -14.12 -15.59 -16.54
C PHE A 361 -14.90 -16.04 -17.79
N LEU A 362 -14.74 -15.33 -18.91
CA LEU A 362 -15.37 -15.68 -20.17
C LEU A 362 -14.92 -17.05 -20.67
N PHE A 363 -13.62 -17.33 -20.61
CA PHE A 363 -13.08 -18.64 -20.97
C PHE A 363 -13.72 -19.76 -20.14
N VAL A 364 -13.80 -19.60 -18.81
CA VAL A 364 -14.34 -20.65 -17.93
C VAL A 364 -15.84 -20.88 -18.18
N ILE A 365 -16.62 -19.82 -18.41
CA ILE A 365 -18.05 -19.93 -18.73
C ILE A 365 -18.32 -20.69 -20.04
N GLU A 366 -17.48 -20.50 -21.05
CA GLU A 366 -17.65 -21.15 -22.35
C GLU A 366 -17.23 -22.63 -22.32
N HIS A 367 -16.22 -22.97 -21.51
CA HIS A 367 -15.62 -24.31 -21.53
C HIS A 367 -16.20 -25.26 -20.46
N PHE A 368 -16.69 -24.73 -19.32
CA PHE A 368 -17.13 -25.50 -18.16
C PHE A 368 -18.62 -25.34 -17.84
N ASN A 369 -19.15 -26.24 -16.99
CA ASN A 369 -20.58 -26.32 -16.63
C ASN A 369 -20.96 -25.31 -15.53
N ILE A 370 -20.82 -24.01 -15.84
CA ILE A 370 -21.24 -22.94 -14.94
C ILE A 370 -22.73 -22.65 -15.10
N TRP A 371 -23.17 -22.51 -16.35
CA TRP A 371 -24.58 -22.43 -16.70
C TRP A 371 -25.12 -23.80 -17.11
N ASP A 372 -26.44 -23.98 -16.98
CA ASP A 372 -27.12 -25.22 -17.37
C ASP A 372 -26.94 -25.54 -18.87
N LEU A 373 -26.85 -24.51 -19.71
CA LEU A 373 -26.52 -24.62 -21.12
C LEU A 373 -25.24 -23.84 -21.41
N LYS A 374 -24.26 -24.52 -22.00
CA LYS A 374 -23.03 -23.87 -22.46
C LYS A 374 -23.34 -22.94 -23.63
N PRO A 375 -22.78 -21.72 -23.64
CA PRO A 375 -22.80 -20.91 -24.83
C PRO A 375 -21.94 -21.59 -25.89
N GLN A 376 -22.54 -21.95 -27.03
CA GLN A 376 -21.83 -22.47 -28.19
C GLN A 376 -21.99 -21.49 -29.34
N ASP A 377 -20.89 -21.24 -30.05
CA ASP A 377 -20.93 -20.46 -31.28
C ASP A 377 -21.66 -21.28 -32.36
N PRO A 378 -22.76 -20.78 -32.96
CA PRO A 378 -23.43 -21.49 -34.05
C PRO A 378 -22.48 -21.82 -35.21
N GLU A 379 -21.43 -21.02 -35.40
CA GLU A 379 -20.43 -21.24 -36.45
C GLU A 379 -19.44 -22.38 -36.10
N SER A 380 -19.37 -22.80 -34.84
CA SER A 380 -18.49 -23.89 -34.37
C SER A 380 -19.07 -25.29 -34.55
N LEU A 381 -20.32 -25.41 -35.02
CA LEU A 381 -20.96 -26.70 -35.24
C LEU A 381 -20.26 -27.51 -36.35
N PRO A 382 -20.14 -28.85 -36.23
CA PRO A 382 -19.40 -29.70 -37.18
C PRO A 382 -19.87 -29.61 -38.64
N HIS A 383 -21.09 -29.11 -38.86
CA HIS A 383 -21.75 -29.05 -40.17
C HIS A 383 -21.75 -27.64 -40.78
N THR A 384 -21.11 -26.66 -40.15
CA THR A 384 -21.04 -25.29 -40.66
C THR A 384 -19.99 -25.17 -41.76
N ALA A 385 -20.33 -24.51 -42.87
CA ALA A 385 -19.40 -24.23 -43.96
C ALA A 385 -18.26 -23.29 -43.49
N PRO A 386 -17.03 -23.44 -44.03
CA PRO A 386 -15.92 -22.56 -43.68
C PRO A 386 -16.23 -21.11 -44.07
N SER A 387 -16.02 -20.18 -43.14
CA SER A 387 -16.11 -18.74 -43.40
C SER A 387 -14.72 -18.18 -43.72
N PHE A 388 -14.63 -17.40 -44.80
CA PHE A 388 -13.40 -16.73 -45.20
C PHE A 388 -13.36 -15.32 -44.62
N ASP A 389 -12.20 -14.90 -44.13
CA ASP A 389 -12.03 -13.54 -43.63
C ASP A 389 -12.16 -12.53 -44.78
N TYR A 390 -12.93 -11.46 -44.56
CA TYR A 390 -13.26 -10.50 -45.62
C TYR A 390 -12.03 -9.74 -46.14
N SER A 391 -11.02 -9.51 -45.29
CA SER A 391 -9.85 -8.69 -45.64
C SER A 391 -8.75 -9.50 -46.31
N SER A 392 -8.51 -10.72 -45.83
CA SER A 392 -7.43 -11.58 -46.33
C SER A 392 -7.90 -12.61 -47.36
N HIS A 393 -9.21 -12.80 -47.52
CA HIS A 393 -9.82 -13.91 -48.26
C HIS A 393 -9.24 -15.29 -47.88
N ALA A 394 -8.60 -15.39 -46.72
CA ALA A 394 -7.97 -16.60 -46.23
C ALA A 394 -8.91 -17.29 -45.24
N TRP A 395 -8.90 -18.63 -45.29
CA TRP A 395 -9.55 -19.43 -44.27
C TRP A 395 -8.58 -19.57 -43.08
N ILE A 396 -8.92 -18.94 -41.96
CA ILE A 396 -8.09 -18.90 -40.74
C ILE A 396 -8.39 -20.12 -39.82
N GLY A 397 -9.10 -21.13 -40.34
CA GLY A 397 -9.48 -22.34 -39.60
C GLY A 397 -10.89 -22.29 -39.01
N THR A 398 -11.16 -23.17 -38.04
CA THR A 398 -12.42 -23.18 -37.28
C THR A 398 -12.56 -21.89 -36.45
N PRO A 399 -13.77 -21.50 -36.01
CA PRO A 399 -13.97 -20.29 -35.22
C PRO A 399 -13.06 -20.18 -33.99
N ASP A 400 -12.73 -21.31 -33.35
CA ASP A 400 -11.81 -21.36 -32.21
C ASP A 400 -10.36 -21.01 -32.62
N ALA A 401 -9.88 -21.58 -33.73
CA ALA A 401 -8.54 -21.30 -34.27
C ALA A 401 -8.41 -19.86 -34.79
N ALA A 402 -9.44 -19.38 -35.49
CA ALA A 402 -9.51 -18.00 -35.97
C ALA A 402 -9.56 -17.00 -34.81
N SER A 403 -10.34 -17.30 -33.76
CA SER A 403 -10.40 -16.47 -32.54
C SER A 403 -9.07 -16.44 -31.81
N LEU A 404 -8.40 -17.59 -31.63
CA LEU A 404 -7.07 -17.67 -31.02
C LEU A 404 -6.05 -16.81 -31.77
N THR A 405 -6.07 -16.86 -33.11
CA THR A 405 -5.19 -16.06 -33.96
C THR A 405 -5.44 -14.57 -33.79
N LYS A 406 -6.71 -14.13 -33.84
CA LYS A 406 -7.11 -12.72 -33.68
C LYS A 406 -6.74 -12.17 -32.29
N PHE A 407 -7.00 -12.94 -31.23
CA PHE A 407 -6.70 -12.53 -29.86
C PHE A 407 -5.19 -12.46 -29.61
N SER A 408 -4.43 -13.44 -30.10
CA SER A 408 -2.97 -13.44 -29.98
C SER A 408 -2.35 -12.26 -30.73
N LEU A 409 -2.83 -11.97 -31.94
CA LEU A 409 -2.39 -10.82 -32.72
C LEU A 409 -2.69 -9.50 -32.01
N ALA A 410 -3.91 -9.34 -31.47
CA ALA A 410 -4.29 -8.17 -30.70
C ALA A 410 -3.36 -7.97 -29.48
N PHE A 411 -3.10 -9.03 -28.71
CA PHE A 411 -2.17 -8.97 -27.59
C PHE A 411 -0.76 -8.55 -28.02
N VAL A 412 -0.18 -9.21 -29.04
CA VAL A 412 1.20 -8.94 -29.49
C VAL A 412 1.36 -7.52 -30.01
N LEU A 413 0.41 -7.04 -30.83
CA LEU A 413 0.46 -5.67 -31.35
C LEU A 413 0.37 -4.64 -30.22
N SER A 414 -0.56 -4.84 -29.28
CA SER A 414 -0.73 -3.93 -28.15
C SER A 414 0.48 -3.95 -27.21
N PHE A 415 1.05 -5.13 -26.98
CA PHE A 415 2.29 -5.28 -26.22
C PHE A 415 3.46 -4.54 -26.87
N ALA A 416 3.64 -4.69 -28.19
CA ALA A 416 4.70 -4.00 -28.93
C ALA A 416 4.54 -2.47 -28.86
N VAL A 417 3.31 -1.96 -29.02
CA VAL A 417 3.00 -0.53 -28.83
C VAL A 417 3.29 -0.09 -27.40
N GLY A 418 2.87 -0.89 -26.41
CA GLY A 418 3.16 -0.65 -25.00
C GLY A 418 4.65 -0.49 -24.74
N MET A 419 5.47 -1.42 -25.23
CA MET A 419 6.93 -1.37 -25.10
C MET A 419 7.53 -0.14 -25.79
N ALA A 420 7.01 0.27 -26.95
CA ALA A 420 7.50 1.44 -27.68
C ALA A 420 7.22 2.77 -26.97
N LEU A 421 6.17 2.83 -26.13
CA LEU A 421 5.79 4.03 -25.36
C LEU A 421 6.48 4.12 -23.99
N MET A 422 7.34 3.17 -23.64
CA MET A 422 7.98 3.14 -22.32
C MET A 422 9.07 4.21 -22.21
N PRO A 423 9.12 4.95 -21.10
CA PRO A 423 10.16 5.93 -20.86
C PRO A 423 11.51 5.22 -20.70
N GLU A 424 12.51 5.65 -21.48
CA GLU A 424 13.88 5.10 -21.43
C GLU A 424 14.62 5.39 -20.12
N LYS A 425 14.12 6.37 -19.34
CA LYS A 425 14.81 6.82 -18.12
C LYS A 425 14.48 5.92 -16.93
N LYS A 426 15.51 5.22 -16.45
CA LYS A 426 15.58 4.72 -15.07
C LYS A 426 15.40 5.91 -14.11
N LEU A 427 14.21 6.04 -13.53
CA LEU A 427 14.02 6.90 -12.38
C LEU A 427 14.64 6.18 -11.18
N HIS A 428 15.90 6.51 -10.89
CA HIS A 428 16.55 6.05 -9.68
C HIS A 428 15.80 6.63 -8.49
N GLY A 429 15.30 5.75 -7.62
CA GLY A 429 14.83 6.17 -6.29
C GLY A 429 15.97 6.93 -5.62
N LYS A 430 15.74 8.23 -5.35
CA LYS A 430 16.71 9.07 -4.68
C LYS A 430 16.67 8.71 -3.20
N GLY A 431 17.28 7.58 -2.84
CA GLY A 431 17.57 7.29 -1.43
C GLY A 431 18.36 8.47 -0.85
N ILE A 432 18.30 8.66 0.48
CA ILE A 432 19.08 9.70 1.15
C ILE A 432 20.53 9.59 0.67
N GLU A 433 21.00 10.64 0.00
CA GLU A 433 22.34 10.68 -0.57
C GLU A 433 23.36 10.53 0.57
N GLU A 434 24.39 9.73 0.36
CA GLU A 434 25.42 9.53 1.37
C GLU A 434 26.33 10.75 1.43
N ILE A 435 25.91 11.77 2.18
CA ILE A 435 26.68 13.00 2.35
C ILE A 435 27.64 12.84 3.53
N THR A 436 28.92 12.66 3.21
CA THR A 436 30.00 12.59 4.20
C THR A 436 30.26 13.94 4.83
N VAL A 437 30.38 13.97 6.16
CA VAL A 437 30.63 15.20 6.91
C VAL A 437 32.10 15.60 6.87
N SER A 438 32.37 16.89 6.72
CA SER A 438 33.70 17.48 6.89
C SER A 438 33.94 18.10 8.26
N ARG A 439 35.21 18.13 8.68
CA ARG A 439 35.66 18.81 9.89
C ARG A 439 35.31 20.31 9.84
N ALA A 440 34.79 20.84 10.94
CA ALA A 440 34.60 22.28 11.12
C ALA A 440 35.95 23.01 11.07
N SER A 441 35.96 24.25 10.57
CA SER A 441 37.19 25.02 10.37
C SER A 441 37.16 26.34 11.13
N GLY A 442 38.32 26.80 11.60
CA GLY A 442 38.48 28.00 12.43
C GLY A 442 39.14 27.71 13.78
N ILE A 443 39.70 28.73 14.41
CA ILE A 443 40.41 28.60 15.70
C ILE A 443 39.55 29.15 16.85
N GLU A 444 39.09 30.40 16.73
CA GLU A 444 38.25 31.02 17.77
C GLU A 444 36.75 30.88 17.50
N ARG A 445 36.37 30.98 16.23
CA ARG A 445 35.01 30.75 15.73
C ARG A 445 35.04 29.62 14.73
N LEU A 446 34.23 28.60 14.98
CA LEU A 446 34.11 27.44 14.12
C LEU A 446 33.03 27.72 13.07
N LEU A 447 33.39 27.56 11.80
CA LEU A 447 32.46 27.52 10.70
C LEU A 447 32.08 26.07 10.44
N ILE A 448 30.80 25.76 10.63
CA ILE A 448 30.25 24.42 10.48
C ILE A 448 29.49 24.40 9.14
N ASN A 449 30.06 23.68 8.17
CA ASN A 449 29.47 23.37 6.87
C ASN A 449 29.49 21.86 6.64
N GLY A 450 28.81 21.11 7.50
CA GLY A 450 28.99 19.67 7.52
C GLY A 450 28.64 19.00 6.17
N ASN A 451 27.63 19.51 5.45
CA ASN A 451 27.07 18.93 4.24
C ASN A 451 27.45 19.69 2.96
N LYS A 452 28.22 20.77 3.08
CA LYS A 452 28.74 21.57 1.96
C LYS A 452 27.63 22.17 1.08
N ASP A 453 26.55 22.62 1.72
CA ASP A 453 25.38 23.23 1.06
C ASP A 453 25.33 24.77 1.15
N ASP A 454 26.38 25.36 1.72
CA ASP A 454 26.57 26.79 1.98
C ASP A 454 25.64 27.41 3.02
N ASN A 455 24.89 26.59 3.78
CA ASN A 455 24.06 27.02 4.89
C ASN A 455 24.81 26.90 6.23
N LEU A 456 25.76 27.81 6.45
CA LEU A 456 26.71 27.76 7.55
C LEU A 456 26.11 28.07 8.93
N VAL A 457 26.67 27.41 9.95
CA VAL A 457 26.59 27.85 11.35
C VAL A 457 27.94 28.40 11.79
N GLU A 458 27.96 29.65 12.23
CA GLU A 458 29.12 30.23 12.92
C GLU A 458 28.96 30.01 14.42
N PHE A 459 29.84 29.20 14.99
CA PHE A 459 29.85 28.88 16.40
C PHE A 459 31.04 29.56 17.08
N PRO A 460 30.82 30.57 17.94
CA PRO A 460 31.91 31.24 18.66
C PRO A 460 32.38 30.34 19.81
N HIS A 461 33.18 29.33 19.48
CA HIS A 461 33.62 28.27 20.39
C HIS A 461 34.34 28.82 21.63
N LYS A 462 35.29 29.74 21.43
CA LYS A 462 36.03 30.38 22.54
C LYS A 462 35.13 31.16 23.49
N GLU A 463 34.08 31.80 22.97
CA GLU A 463 33.11 32.54 23.79
C GLU A 463 32.23 31.59 24.61
N HIS A 464 31.88 30.41 24.05
CA HIS A 464 31.16 29.38 24.78
C HIS A 464 32.03 28.76 25.89
N ILE A 465 33.29 28.46 25.61
CA ILE A 465 34.25 28.01 26.64
C ILE A 465 34.39 29.06 27.74
N ALA A 466 34.56 30.34 27.39
CA ALA A 466 34.68 31.42 28.37
C ALA A 466 33.41 31.60 29.24
N ARG A 467 32.23 31.24 28.71
CA ARG A 467 30.95 31.33 29.44
C ARG A 467 30.67 30.12 30.33
N LEU A 468 31.08 28.92 29.91
CA LEU A 468 30.81 27.67 30.62
C LEU A 468 31.98 27.26 31.55
N GLY A 469 33.19 27.75 31.29
CA GLY A 469 34.42 27.39 32.01
C GLY A 469 35.23 26.29 31.30
N GLU A 470 36.55 26.28 31.49
CA GLU A 470 37.49 25.39 30.78
C GLU A 470 37.32 23.90 31.13
N ASP A 471 36.79 23.56 32.31
CA ASP A 471 36.59 22.16 32.74
C ASP A 471 35.27 21.53 32.25
N GLN A 472 34.44 22.29 31.51
CA GLN A 472 33.10 21.84 31.07
C GLN A 472 33.05 21.30 29.64
N CYS A 473 34.20 20.98 29.02
CA CYS A 473 34.27 20.46 27.66
C CYS A 473 33.39 19.20 27.44
N ALA A 474 33.21 18.37 28.46
CA ALA A 474 32.34 17.18 28.41
C ALA A 474 30.85 17.50 28.15
N GLN A 475 30.41 18.74 28.39
CA GLN A 475 29.05 19.19 28.07
C GLN A 475 28.81 19.29 26.57
N CYS A 476 29.85 19.61 25.80
CA CYS A 476 29.78 19.69 24.34
C CYS A 476 30.40 18.45 23.67
N HIS A 477 31.35 17.80 24.32
CA HIS A 477 32.06 16.60 23.86
C HIS A 477 31.71 15.39 24.75
N HIS A 478 30.67 14.65 24.37
CA HIS A 478 30.17 13.52 25.16
C HIS A 478 31.09 12.28 25.14
N LEU A 479 32.08 12.23 24.25
CA LEU A 479 33.06 11.15 24.19
C LEU A 479 34.41 11.76 23.83
N THR A 480 35.34 11.79 24.78
CA THR A 480 36.68 12.35 24.59
C THR A 480 37.67 11.21 24.33
N LEU A 481 38.57 11.36 23.36
CA LEU A 481 39.62 10.37 23.11
C LEU A 481 40.65 10.37 24.26
N PRO A 482 41.35 9.25 24.51
CA PRO A 482 42.33 9.18 25.59
C PRO A 482 43.37 10.30 25.51
N ARG A 483 43.83 10.75 26.67
CA ARG A 483 44.75 11.91 26.85
C ARG A 483 44.10 13.28 26.63
N PHE A 484 42.79 13.40 26.90
CA PHE A 484 42.04 14.67 26.84
C PHE A 484 42.19 15.42 25.51
N ILE A 485 42.26 14.67 24.41
CA ILE A 485 42.33 15.29 23.08
C ILE A 485 40.90 15.62 22.66
N GLU A 486 40.63 16.90 22.44
CA GLU A 486 39.37 17.39 21.88
C GLU A 486 39.13 16.75 20.51
N ASN A 487 38.17 15.83 20.42
CA ASN A 487 37.71 15.23 19.18
C ASN A 487 36.46 15.94 18.69
N SER A 488 36.40 16.15 17.38
CA SER A 488 35.25 16.82 16.77
C SER A 488 34.14 15.79 16.47
N CYS A 489 32.86 16.20 16.58
CA CYS A 489 31.71 15.32 16.34
C CYS A 489 31.76 14.56 15.00
N TRP A 490 32.35 15.15 13.95
CA TRP A 490 32.44 14.52 12.61
C TRP A 490 33.20 13.19 12.62
N GLU A 491 34.07 12.96 13.59
CA GLU A 491 34.87 11.72 13.68
C GLU A 491 34.00 10.49 13.97
N CYS A 492 32.92 10.67 14.72
CA CYS A 492 31.96 9.61 15.03
C CYS A 492 30.66 9.74 14.21
N HIS A 493 30.27 10.96 13.89
CA HIS A 493 29.07 11.31 13.12
C HIS A 493 29.45 11.66 11.67
N THR A 494 30.00 10.68 10.95
CA THR A 494 30.59 10.89 9.60
C THR A 494 29.55 11.08 8.49
N ASN A 495 28.26 10.87 8.74
CA ASN A 495 27.18 11.04 7.77
C ASN A 495 26.20 12.12 8.23
N MET A 496 25.77 12.95 7.29
CA MET A 496 24.93 14.09 7.59
C MET A 496 23.56 13.71 8.13
N TYR A 497 22.89 12.74 7.49
CA TYR A 497 21.47 12.45 7.70
C TYR A 497 21.18 10.99 8.09
N LYS A 498 22.18 10.11 8.01
CA LYS A 498 22.05 8.69 8.37
C LYS A 498 22.81 8.38 9.66
N PRO A 499 22.32 7.42 10.46
CA PRO A 499 23.11 6.83 11.52
C PRO A 499 24.40 6.21 10.99
N VAL A 500 25.48 6.32 11.75
CA VAL A 500 26.81 5.84 11.39
C VAL A 500 27.23 4.74 12.35
N ASP A 501 27.69 3.61 11.81
CA ASP A 501 28.39 2.60 12.60
C ASP A 501 29.79 3.13 12.98
N TYR A 502 29.90 3.77 14.14
CA TYR A 502 31.17 4.33 14.60
C TYR A 502 32.14 3.24 15.07
N PHE A 503 31.64 2.05 15.43
CA PHE A 503 32.47 0.88 15.70
C PHE A 503 33.12 0.36 14.41
N LYS A 504 32.51 0.60 13.24
CA LYS A 504 32.99 0.10 11.93
C LYS A 504 33.10 -1.43 11.92
N HIS A 505 31.98 -2.13 12.07
CA HIS A 505 31.90 -3.59 12.09
C HIS A 505 32.59 -4.24 10.89
N ASN A 506 32.39 -3.69 9.69
CA ASN A 506 33.01 -4.19 8.46
C ASN A 506 34.54 -4.11 8.53
N TRP A 507 35.08 -3.02 9.07
CA TRP A 507 36.53 -2.89 9.21
C TRP A 507 37.06 -3.92 10.21
N HIS A 508 36.39 -4.11 11.34
CA HIS A 508 36.78 -5.09 12.35
C HIS A 508 36.72 -6.54 11.83
N ALA A 509 35.72 -6.89 11.03
CA ALA A 509 35.55 -8.24 10.49
C ALA A 509 36.33 -8.52 9.20
N SER A 510 36.73 -7.47 8.45
CA SER A 510 37.42 -7.64 7.16
C SER A 510 38.85 -8.11 7.32
N SER A 511 39.31 -8.91 6.36
CA SER A 511 40.70 -9.37 6.27
C SER A 511 41.70 -8.23 6.00
N SER A 512 41.24 -7.10 5.46
CA SER A 512 42.03 -5.88 5.24
C SER A 512 41.98 -4.88 6.40
N GLY A 513 41.18 -5.14 7.44
CA GLY A 513 41.07 -4.33 8.66
C GLY A 513 41.62 -5.08 9.89
N ALA A 514 40.85 -5.13 10.98
CA ALA A 514 41.31 -5.79 12.21
C ALA A 514 41.28 -7.33 12.13
N ASN A 515 40.57 -7.89 11.14
CA ASN A 515 40.45 -9.33 10.88
C ASN A 515 40.05 -10.15 12.13
N ILE A 516 39.09 -9.64 12.90
CA ILE A 516 38.61 -10.26 14.13
C ILE A 516 37.41 -11.16 13.80
N LYS A 517 37.46 -12.43 14.24
CA LYS A 517 36.33 -13.34 14.13
C LYS A 517 35.15 -12.83 14.97
N CYS A 518 33.93 -12.98 14.45
CA CYS A 518 32.72 -12.53 15.14
C CYS A 518 32.60 -13.10 16.57
N ASP A 519 33.00 -14.36 16.78
CA ASP A 519 32.88 -15.06 18.06
C ASP A 519 33.92 -14.58 19.10
N ASN A 520 34.91 -13.80 18.68
CA ASN A 520 35.81 -13.12 19.62
C ASN A 520 35.13 -11.90 20.28
N CYS A 521 34.10 -11.35 19.63
CA CYS A 521 33.36 -10.17 20.08
C CYS A 521 31.98 -10.52 20.64
N HIS A 522 31.37 -11.62 20.17
CA HIS A 522 30.04 -12.10 20.58
C HIS A 522 30.10 -13.48 21.19
N VAL A 523 29.27 -13.73 22.20
CA VAL A 523 29.14 -15.04 22.83
C VAL A 523 28.49 -16.04 21.86
N GLU A 524 29.11 -17.22 21.72
CA GLU A 524 28.62 -18.30 20.86
C GLU A 524 27.25 -18.81 21.35
N GLY A 525 26.30 -18.99 20.42
CA GLY A 525 24.95 -19.49 20.73
C GLY A 525 23.95 -18.44 21.24
N VAL A 526 24.34 -17.17 21.38
CA VAL A 526 23.45 -16.06 21.76
C VAL A 526 23.18 -15.15 20.56
N GLN A 527 21.99 -14.53 20.49
CA GLN A 527 21.68 -13.53 19.48
C GLN A 527 22.66 -12.36 19.56
N ARG A 528 23.32 -12.05 18.44
CA ARG A 528 24.41 -11.05 18.35
C ARG A 528 23.84 -9.63 18.46
N GLU A 529 23.70 -9.15 19.67
CA GLU A 529 23.19 -7.81 20.01
C GLU A 529 24.26 -6.98 20.73
N SER A 530 24.14 -5.65 20.74
CA SER A 530 25.07 -4.74 21.42
C SER A 530 25.24 -5.05 22.92
N LYS A 531 24.17 -5.52 23.57
CA LYS A 531 24.15 -5.94 24.98
C LYS A 531 24.94 -7.24 25.26
N SER A 532 25.13 -8.06 24.22
CA SER A 532 25.82 -9.36 24.30
C SER A 532 27.27 -9.30 23.82
N ALA A 533 27.71 -8.13 23.36
CA ALA A 533 29.06 -7.90 22.87
C ALA A 533 30.03 -7.59 24.04
N LYS A 534 31.31 -7.92 23.86
CA LYS A 534 32.37 -7.49 24.80
C LYS A 534 32.50 -5.97 24.84
N ASN A 535 32.93 -5.43 25.97
CA ASN A 535 33.13 -3.99 26.10
C ASN A 535 34.40 -3.55 25.36
N CYS A 536 34.44 -2.29 24.93
CA CYS A 536 35.61 -1.74 24.23
C CYS A 536 36.89 -1.85 25.10
N VAL A 537 36.77 -1.64 26.41
CA VAL A 537 37.87 -1.75 27.40
C VAL A 537 38.55 -3.12 27.37
N ASP A 538 37.80 -4.19 27.08
CA ASP A 538 38.29 -5.57 27.14
C ASP A 538 39.26 -5.85 25.99
N CYS A 539 39.09 -5.17 24.86
CA CYS A 539 39.93 -5.30 23.66
C CYS A 539 40.93 -4.14 23.52
N HIS A 540 40.68 -3.02 24.18
CA HIS A 540 41.47 -1.79 24.11
C HIS A 540 41.94 -1.32 25.51
N PRO A 541 42.73 -2.13 26.24
CA PRO A 541 43.11 -1.86 27.64
C PRO A 541 44.03 -0.63 27.82
N LYS A 542 44.56 -0.07 26.73
CA LYS A 542 45.40 1.14 26.73
C LYS A 542 44.58 2.44 26.72
N TYR A 543 43.25 2.34 26.61
CA TYR A 543 42.34 3.46 26.51
C TYR A 543 41.68 3.66 27.87
N ASP A 544 41.72 4.89 28.39
CA ASP A 544 41.04 5.25 29.64
C ASP A 544 39.61 5.71 29.33
N PHE A 545 38.65 4.88 29.68
CA PHE A 545 37.22 5.15 29.47
C PHE A 545 36.53 5.73 30.71
N ASN A 546 37.25 5.95 31.83
CA ASN A 546 36.65 6.34 33.11
C ASN A 546 36.21 7.81 33.19
N ASN A 547 36.76 8.69 32.34
CA ASN A 547 36.45 10.13 32.34
C ASN A 547 35.42 10.55 31.27
N ALA A 548 34.88 9.63 30.49
CA ALA A 548 33.79 9.94 29.57
C ALA A 548 32.46 9.95 30.35
N ARG A 549 31.72 11.07 30.33
CA ARG A 549 30.30 11.06 30.71
C ARG A 549 29.55 10.20 29.69
N PHE A 550 29.52 8.89 29.92
CA PHE A 550 28.75 7.94 29.13
C PHE A 550 27.27 8.27 29.27
N ILE A 551 26.76 9.15 28.40
CA ILE A 551 25.33 9.27 28.17
C ILE A 551 24.93 7.95 27.51
N GLY A 552 24.25 7.09 28.27
CA GLY A 552 24.04 5.67 28.02
C GLY A 552 23.55 5.30 26.62
N SER A 553 24.45 5.26 25.65
CA SER A 553 24.18 4.69 24.34
C SER A 553 24.61 3.24 24.35
N GLN A 554 23.68 2.33 24.67
CA GLN A 554 23.82 0.90 24.40
C GLN A 554 23.81 0.58 22.88
N LYS A 555 24.18 1.52 22.02
CA LYS A 555 24.13 1.43 20.57
C LYS A 555 25.51 1.76 19.99
N TYR A 556 26.03 0.87 19.15
CA TYR A 556 27.26 1.05 18.36
C TYR A 556 27.05 1.96 17.14
N PHE A 557 25.84 2.47 16.96
CA PHE A 557 25.50 3.47 15.97
C PHE A 557 25.48 4.85 16.62
N ALA A 558 26.18 5.78 16.01
CA ALA A 558 26.02 7.21 16.22
C ALA A 558 24.81 7.67 15.39
N ILE A 559 24.00 8.58 15.93
CA ILE A 559 22.94 9.26 15.17
C ILE A 559 23.56 10.11 14.04
N SER A 560 22.73 10.67 13.16
CA SER A 560 23.22 11.54 12.10
C SER A 560 23.92 12.79 12.66
N TYR A 561 24.81 13.40 11.87
CA TYR A 561 25.50 14.62 12.29
C TYR A 561 24.51 15.77 12.55
N THR A 562 23.48 15.92 11.73
CA THR A 562 22.44 16.94 11.99
C THR A 562 21.73 16.69 13.31
N ASP A 563 21.38 15.44 13.62
CA ASP A 563 20.64 15.13 14.84
C ASP A 563 21.51 15.36 16.07
N ALA A 564 22.78 14.96 16.02
CA ALA A 564 23.73 15.19 17.11
C ALA A 564 23.89 16.69 17.43
N PHE A 565 24.06 17.54 16.41
CA PHE A 565 24.20 18.98 16.61
C PHE A 565 22.92 19.62 17.11
N HIS A 566 21.77 19.31 16.52
CA HIS A 566 20.52 19.94 16.94
C HIS A 566 20.09 19.47 18.34
N GLN A 567 20.23 18.17 18.66
CA GLN A 567 19.92 17.67 20.00
C GLN A 567 20.82 18.32 21.06
N LEU A 568 22.09 18.58 20.77
CA LEU A 568 22.99 19.24 21.72
C LEU A 568 22.70 20.74 21.84
N CYS A 569 22.76 21.47 20.72
CA CYS A 569 22.71 22.92 20.72
C CYS A 569 21.29 23.47 20.97
N VAL A 570 20.26 22.91 20.31
CA VAL A 570 18.88 23.42 20.44
C VAL A 570 18.35 23.15 21.85
N SER A 571 18.63 21.98 22.43
CA SER A 571 18.20 21.67 23.79
C SER A 571 18.82 22.64 24.81
N CYS A 572 20.12 22.93 24.70
CA CYS A 572 20.78 23.92 25.56
C CYS A 572 20.21 25.34 25.33
N HIS A 573 20.06 25.76 24.07
CA HIS A 573 19.50 27.07 23.74
C HIS A 573 18.04 27.21 24.15
N PHE A 574 17.27 26.12 24.23
CA PHE A 574 15.90 26.13 24.73
C PHE A 574 15.87 26.50 26.22
N ILE A 575 16.74 25.87 27.02
CA ILE A 575 16.88 26.21 28.45
C ILE A 575 17.32 27.68 28.60
N LYS A 576 18.33 28.11 27.84
CA LYS A 576 18.84 29.49 27.89
C LYS A 576 17.84 30.52 27.34
N ALA A 577 16.96 30.14 26.41
CA ALA A 577 15.91 31.00 25.90
C ALA A 577 14.92 31.39 27.00
N ASP A 578 14.60 30.45 27.89
CA ASP A 578 13.73 30.70 29.05
C ASP A 578 14.45 31.54 30.11
N GLU A 579 15.68 31.15 30.50
CA GLU A 579 16.49 31.88 31.50
C GLU A 579 16.76 33.34 31.12
N LEU A 580 17.02 33.60 29.83
CA LEU A 580 17.39 34.94 29.33
C LEU A 580 16.19 35.71 28.75
N ASN A 581 14.98 35.13 28.82
CA ASN A 581 13.77 35.66 28.19
C ASN A 581 13.97 36.05 26.70
N LYS A 582 14.63 35.17 25.96
CA LYS A 582 14.99 35.34 24.53
C LYS A 582 14.51 34.13 23.74
N GLN A 583 13.21 34.08 23.50
CA GLN A 583 12.53 32.96 22.80
C GLN A 583 13.11 32.69 21.40
N ASN A 584 13.66 33.72 20.75
CA ASN A 584 14.27 33.60 19.41
C ASN A 584 15.57 32.79 19.37
N LEU A 585 16.21 32.49 20.52
CA LEU A 585 17.47 31.72 20.57
C LEU A 585 17.37 30.29 20.02
N THR A 586 16.16 29.73 19.98
CA THR A 586 15.88 28.37 19.50
C THR A 586 15.52 28.32 18.01
N GLU A 587 15.32 29.46 17.37
CA GLU A 587 14.89 29.51 15.98
C GLU A 587 16.04 29.16 15.02
N CYS A 588 15.74 28.42 13.94
CA CYS A 588 16.74 28.04 12.92
C CYS A 588 17.50 29.27 12.39
N LYS A 589 16.80 30.38 12.15
CA LYS A 589 17.36 31.65 11.67
C LYS A 589 18.34 32.30 12.65
N SER A 590 18.33 31.88 13.92
CA SER A 590 19.25 32.39 14.92
C SER A 590 20.64 31.76 14.79
N CYS A 591 20.69 30.49 14.42
CA CYS A 591 21.93 29.72 14.22
C CYS A 591 22.45 29.80 12.78
N HIS A 592 21.56 29.88 11.78
CA HIS A 592 21.88 29.91 10.35
C HIS A 592 21.76 31.32 9.75
N LYS A 593 22.61 32.26 10.18
CA LYS A 593 22.61 33.66 9.69
C LYS A 593 23.67 33.97 8.63
N VAL A 594 24.66 33.11 8.50
CA VAL A 594 25.93 33.46 7.89
C VAL A 594 25.88 33.20 6.40
N LYS A 595 25.90 34.27 5.60
CA LYS A 595 26.20 34.19 4.16
C LYS A 595 27.71 34.25 3.97
N ILE A 596 28.24 33.40 3.09
CA ILE A 596 29.67 33.38 2.76
C ILE A 596 30.04 34.69 2.04
N HIS A 597 31.08 35.38 2.52
CA HIS A 597 31.68 36.51 1.80
C HIS A 597 32.56 35.97 0.67
N ASP A 598 32.48 36.54 -0.54
CA ASP A 598 33.10 35.98 -1.76
C ASP A 598 34.60 35.65 -1.62
N GLN A 599 35.34 36.46 -0.86
CA GLN A 599 36.77 36.23 -0.56
C GLN A 599 37.06 35.03 0.35
N VAL A 600 36.09 34.63 1.19
CA VAL A 600 36.17 33.42 2.03
C VAL A 600 35.81 32.20 1.21
N ALA A 601 34.84 32.33 0.28
CA ALA A 601 34.46 31.26 -0.66
C ALA A 601 35.64 30.80 -1.53
N GLU A 602 36.51 31.72 -1.99
CA GLU A 602 37.68 31.38 -2.80
C GLU A 602 38.78 30.61 -2.05
N ASN A 603 38.91 30.82 -0.73
CA ASN A 603 39.91 30.18 0.12
C ASN A 603 39.42 28.89 0.78
N LEU A 604 38.11 28.69 0.80
CA LEU A 604 37.48 27.45 1.21
C LEU A 604 37.67 26.42 0.08
N LYS A 605 38.53 25.42 0.29
CA LYS A 605 38.81 24.32 -0.66
C LYS A 605 37.61 23.39 -0.91
N TRP A 606 36.38 23.84 -0.70
CA TRP A 606 35.15 23.07 -0.87
C TRP A 606 34.47 23.48 -2.19
N LYS A 607 35.08 23.16 -3.33
CA LYS A 607 34.31 23.20 -4.59
C LYS A 607 33.34 22.01 -4.60
N THR A 608 32.07 22.25 -4.31
CA THR A 608 31.01 21.25 -4.49
C THR A 608 29.95 21.76 -5.47
N THR A 609 29.53 20.87 -6.37
CA THR A 609 28.47 21.08 -7.38
C THR A 609 27.12 20.50 -6.91
N LEU A 610 26.88 20.42 -5.60
CA LEU A 610 25.69 19.78 -5.04
C LEU A 610 24.54 20.79 -4.92
N PRO A 611 23.29 20.37 -5.16
CA PRO A 611 22.12 21.24 -5.04
C PRO A 611 21.86 21.63 -3.58
N HIS A 612 21.47 22.89 -3.35
CA HIS A 612 21.06 23.38 -2.03
C HIS A 612 19.81 22.65 -1.53
N PHE A 613 19.86 22.07 -0.32
CA PHE A 613 18.73 21.38 0.28
C PHE A 613 18.00 22.32 1.26
N ASN A 614 16.80 22.78 0.90
CA ASN A 614 16.05 23.79 1.67
C ASN A 614 15.18 23.25 2.83
N SER A 615 15.34 21.99 3.24
CA SER A 615 14.43 21.38 4.21
C SER A 615 15.12 20.33 5.08
N VAL A 616 15.59 20.70 6.28
CA VAL A 616 15.94 19.73 7.33
C VAL A 616 14.66 19.43 8.11
N ILE A 617 14.14 18.22 7.97
CA ILE A 617 13.12 17.70 8.88
C ILE A 617 13.87 17.29 10.15
N LEU A 618 13.79 18.11 11.20
CA LEU A 618 14.29 17.72 12.51
C LEU A 618 13.52 16.47 12.96
N PRO A 619 14.17 15.44 13.52
CA PRO A 619 13.43 14.37 14.19
C PRO A 619 12.53 15.00 15.25
N ASN A 620 11.45 14.31 15.64
CA ASN A 620 10.65 14.70 16.80
C ASN A 620 11.60 14.86 18.00
N ILE A 621 12.08 16.08 18.22
CA ILE A 621 12.47 16.55 19.53
C ILE A 621 11.13 16.55 20.22
N GLU A 622 10.77 15.40 20.81
CA GLU A 622 9.76 15.37 21.85
C GLU A 622 10.15 16.56 22.72
N LYS A 623 9.27 17.57 22.78
CA LYS A 623 9.33 18.54 23.85
C LYS A 623 9.28 17.64 25.08
N GLU A 624 10.44 17.36 25.68
CA GLU A 624 10.54 16.77 26.99
C GLU A 624 9.87 17.77 27.92
N LYS A 625 8.55 17.63 27.97
CA LYS A 625 7.63 18.40 28.81
C LYS A 625 7.76 17.94 30.27
N ASN A 626 8.82 17.20 30.60
CA ASN A 626 9.07 16.61 31.90
C ASN A 626 10.27 17.21 32.64
N GLN A 627 10.74 18.42 32.30
CA GLN A 627 11.64 19.18 33.18
C GLN A 627 10.90 20.06 34.20
N SER A 628 9.58 20.25 34.06
CA SER A 628 8.75 20.92 35.06
C SER A 628 8.34 20.02 36.23
N GLU A 629 8.55 18.69 36.14
CA GLU A 629 8.19 17.72 37.17
C GLU A 629 9.40 17.07 37.88
N MET A 630 10.63 17.34 37.44
CA MET A 630 11.83 16.83 38.10
C MET A 630 12.06 17.50 39.45
N SER A 631 12.29 16.67 40.47
CA SER A 631 12.56 17.14 41.83
C SER A 631 13.87 17.93 41.89
N LYS A 632 14.03 18.80 42.89
CA LYS A 632 15.27 19.58 43.07
C LYS A 632 16.52 18.69 43.15
N ASP A 633 16.38 17.46 43.66
CA ASP A 633 17.48 16.51 43.81
C ASP A 633 17.93 15.91 42.47
N GLU A 634 17.04 15.82 41.47
CA GLU A 634 17.40 15.38 40.11
C GLU A 634 18.09 16.48 39.29
N LYS A 635 17.83 17.76 39.61
CA LYS A 635 18.51 18.91 38.99
C LYS A 635 19.95 19.06 39.48
N GLU A 636 20.23 18.68 40.72
CA GLU A 636 21.60 18.67 41.26
C GLU A 636 22.44 17.51 40.70
N ASN A 637 21.83 16.34 40.42
CA ASN A 637 22.55 15.21 39.82
C ASN A 637 22.92 15.39 38.34
N ILE A 638 22.34 16.37 37.64
CA ILE A 638 22.74 16.73 36.26
C ILE A 638 23.92 17.69 36.26
N ASN A 639 24.15 18.41 37.37
CA ASN A 639 25.25 19.36 37.52
C ASN A 639 26.55 18.72 38.06
N ASN A 640 26.55 17.45 38.46
CA ASN A 640 27.77 16.71 38.87
C ASN A 640 28.26 15.73 37.80
#